data_AF-A0A7K8GYC6-F1
#
_entry.id   AF-A0A7K8GYC6-F1
#
_cell.length_a   1.000
_cell.length_b   1.000
_cell.length_c   1.000
_cell.angle_alpha   90.00
_cell.angle_beta   90.00
_cell.angle_gamma   90.00
#
_symmetry.space_group_name_H-M   'P 1'
#
loop_
_entity.id
_entity.type
_entity.pdbx_description
1 polymer ?
#
loop_
_entity_poly.entity_id
_entity_poly.type
_entity_poly.pdbx_seq_one_letter_code
_entity_poly.pdbx_strand_id
1 'polypeptide(L)'
;DSFSDYGSHDKPETTLGRTVPDRNVLLPDVFHNDNLLFYERFRAYQDYILGDCKASEVKEFIAEYLEKVLEPSGWQAIWCTDLFEALVEVVGVNCSALKAVVRLSEPFLCKSQDSNFTLECMQELLELKEHQILLQKLWVVYDESGEFDQTALAIEHVRFFYQCIWRTWDEEEEDEFDYFVRCVEPRLRLHYDVLEHRVPSGLVADYQNLLSQCEELYEKFLNVRNSIPSNDSDSEAGNVSMVEGLKLYDQVEHLKQKLKVIENPLLRYVFGYEKYGNLQAKGRRPTGAKVTHVVPWIMTASLLQLLERDKLYPEFCGDLEIQFHGDPLAAVNACYEGDRVIICPGHYVVDGVFCIADSIELEGYGLPDDVVIEKKGKGDNFFDCSGANIKISNLKLVQHDAVEGILNVHHGKTTLENCVLQCETTGITVRTSAELLMKNSDLYGAKGAGVEIYPGSACTLLYNGIHHCKEGVLVKNFLDEDYGAPKITMVNNMIHNNEGYGVVLVRPAMPSEMEDASAQKNKGIFLFLEETPKTRNTQPPQAGDEAACAEGSRQAQPGCVTDELELCKRAETSEQTESNSEIANLLRAASAKQCQTHKKRLSQLELTETDDNLMSQEMFVSVEGNQFKWNGKGNFGIFLF
;
A
#
# COMPACT_ATOMS: atom_id res chain seq x y z
N ASP A 1 24.47 -45.05 25.43
CA ASP A 1 24.29 -45.74 24.15
C ASP A 1 23.22 -45.07 23.31
N SER A 2 23.51 -45.02 22.00
CA SER A 2 22.65 -44.66 20.86
C SER A 2 22.13 -43.22 20.74
N PHE A 3 22.92 -42.40 20.06
CA PHE A 3 22.44 -41.39 19.11
C PHE A 3 23.12 -41.66 17.75
N SER A 4 22.33 -41.94 16.71
CA SER A 4 22.67 -41.64 15.32
C SER A 4 21.43 -41.76 14.41
N ASP A 5 21.15 -40.66 13.71
CA ASP A 5 20.20 -40.45 12.62
C ASP A 5 20.31 -41.45 11.46
N TYR A 6 19.26 -41.51 10.61
CA TYR A 6 19.37 -41.14 9.19
C TYR A 6 17.98 -41.05 8.52
N GLY A 7 17.67 -39.86 7.98
CA GLY A 7 16.87 -39.69 6.76
C GLY A 7 15.42 -39.23 6.90
N SER A 8 15.18 -37.91 6.85
CA SER A 8 13.94 -37.37 6.27
C SER A 8 14.28 -36.25 5.29
N HIS A 9 13.83 -36.42 4.06
CA HIS A 9 13.81 -35.39 3.04
C HIS A 9 12.89 -34.25 3.48
N ASP A 10 13.40 -33.02 3.51
CA ASP A 10 12.59 -31.81 3.62
C ASP A 10 11.76 -31.62 2.35
N LYS A 11 10.45 -31.90 2.44
CA LYS A 11 9.42 -31.34 1.54
C LYS A 11 8.73 -30.21 2.32
N PRO A 12 8.48 -29.02 1.71
CA PRO A 12 7.55 -28.07 2.29
C PRO A 12 6.13 -28.60 2.04
N GLU A 13 5.51 -29.23 3.03
CA GLU A 13 4.10 -29.60 2.99
C GLU A 13 3.23 -28.35 3.20
N THR A 14 2.78 -27.75 2.09
CA THR A 14 1.63 -26.83 2.10
C THR A 14 0.36 -27.69 2.19
N THR A 15 -0.10 -28.00 3.41
CA THR A 15 -1.36 -28.74 3.59
C THR A 15 -2.55 -27.84 3.22
N LEU A 16 -3.20 -28.14 2.09
CA LEU A 16 -4.45 -27.51 1.68
C LEU A 16 -5.58 -27.87 2.67
N GLY A 17 -6.37 -26.87 3.08
CA GLY A 17 -7.48 -27.08 4.02
C GLY A 17 -8.67 -27.80 3.37
N ARG A 18 -9.57 -28.36 4.19
CA ARG A 18 -10.81 -29.01 3.74
C ARG A 18 -11.97 -28.02 3.77
N THR A 19 -12.67 -27.82 2.64
CA THR A 19 -13.96 -27.10 2.64
C THR A 19 -15.08 -28.11 2.73
N VAL A 20 -15.89 -28.05 3.80
CA VAL A 20 -17.11 -28.84 3.94
C VAL A 20 -18.26 -28.03 3.34
N PRO A 21 -18.94 -28.52 2.28
CA PRO A 21 -20.13 -27.85 1.75
C PRO A 21 -21.21 -27.73 2.83
N ASP A 22 -21.94 -26.61 2.81
CA ASP A 22 -22.98 -26.30 3.79
C ASP A 22 -24.01 -27.44 3.90
N ARG A 23 -24.47 -27.72 5.12
CA ARG A 23 -25.13 -28.97 5.56
C ARG A 23 -26.33 -29.39 4.68
N ASN A 24 -26.08 -30.08 3.57
CA ASN A 24 -27.01 -30.95 2.82
C ASN A 24 -26.19 -31.78 1.81
N VAL A 25 -25.84 -33.00 2.21
CA VAL A 25 -24.88 -33.90 1.54
C VAL A 25 -25.42 -34.43 0.21
N LEU A 26 -24.81 -33.98 -0.90
CA LEU A 26 -24.90 -34.62 -2.22
C LEU A 26 -23.56 -34.62 -2.98
N LEU A 27 -22.61 -33.73 -2.69
CA LEU A 27 -21.34 -33.62 -3.41
C LEU A 27 -20.13 -33.86 -2.47
N PRO A 28 -19.00 -34.42 -2.98
CA PRO A 28 -17.78 -34.62 -2.20
C PRO A 28 -17.15 -33.31 -1.69
N ASP A 29 -16.26 -33.42 -0.70
CA ASP A 29 -15.47 -32.28 -0.23
C ASP A 29 -14.46 -31.82 -1.28
N VAL A 30 -14.10 -30.55 -1.25
CA VAL A 30 -13.17 -29.90 -2.18
C VAL A 30 -12.07 -29.19 -1.39
N PHE A 31 -10.89 -29.07 -2.00
CA PHE A 31 -9.78 -28.29 -1.46
C PHE A 31 -10.18 -26.84 -1.16
N HIS A 32 -9.83 -26.36 0.03
CA HIS A 32 -10.01 -24.99 0.48
C HIS A 32 -8.82 -24.14 0.07
N ASN A 33 -9.04 -23.25 -0.91
CA ASN A 33 -7.97 -22.52 -1.57
C ASN A 33 -7.99 -21.00 -1.32
N ASP A 34 -8.99 -20.51 -0.58
CA ASP A 34 -9.23 -19.07 -0.38
C ASP A 34 -8.19 -18.40 0.53
N ASN A 35 -7.33 -19.18 1.20
CA ASN A 35 -6.38 -18.69 2.21
C ASN A 35 -4.91 -18.72 1.79
N LEU A 36 -4.59 -18.92 0.50
CA LEU A 36 -3.20 -18.85 0.04
C LEU A 36 -2.62 -17.47 0.36
N LEU A 37 -1.42 -17.43 0.94
CA LEU A 37 -0.76 -16.19 1.32
C LEU A 37 -0.15 -15.49 0.10
N PHE A 38 0.01 -14.16 0.20
CA PHE A 38 0.65 -13.34 -0.84
C PHE A 38 1.96 -13.95 -1.34
N TYR A 39 2.82 -14.36 -0.39
CA TYR A 39 4.15 -14.85 -0.72
C TYR A 39 4.15 -16.18 -1.47
N GLU A 40 3.14 -17.03 -1.23
CA GLU A 40 2.99 -18.33 -1.90
C GLU A 40 2.62 -18.11 -3.36
N ARG A 41 1.59 -17.28 -3.63
CA ARG A 41 1.21 -16.92 -5.00
C ARG A 41 2.31 -16.15 -5.73
N PHE A 42 2.98 -15.22 -5.03
CA PHE A 42 4.07 -14.43 -5.62
C PHE A 42 5.21 -15.33 -6.10
N ARG A 43 5.70 -16.24 -5.23
CA ARG A 43 6.72 -17.23 -5.63
C ARG A 43 6.22 -18.17 -6.72
N ALA A 44 4.98 -18.65 -6.63
CA ALA A 44 4.41 -19.55 -7.64
C ALA A 44 4.47 -18.91 -9.04
N TYR A 45 3.99 -17.67 -9.17
CA TYR A 45 3.98 -16.96 -10.44
C TYR A 45 5.38 -16.56 -10.90
N GLN A 46 6.23 -16.06 -10.01
CA GLN A 46 7.57 -15.61 -10.37
C GLN A 46 8.51 -16.77 -10.72
N ASP A 47 8.60 -17.79 -9.87
CA ASP A 47 9.67 -18.78 -9.96
C ASP A 47 9.27 -20.01 -10.80
N TYR A 48 7.97 -20.33 -10.89
CA TYR A 48 7.52 -21.62 -11.42
C TYR A 48 6.58 -21.53 -12.63
N ILE A 49 5.68 -20.53 -12.68
CA ILE A 49 4.64 -20.44 -13.71
C ILE A 49 5.05 -19.51 -14.84
N LEU A 50 5.42 -18.26 -14.54
CA LEU A 50 5.60 -17.21 -15.57
C LEU A 50 7.07 -16.85 -15.79
N GLY A 51 7.89 -16.77 -14.74
CA GLY A 51 9.27 -16.32 -14.90
C GLY A 51 9.35 -14.94 -15.56
N ASP A 52 10.31 -14.77 -16.46
CA ASP A 52 10.53 -13.54 -17.24
C ASP A 52 9.72 -13.52 -18.56
N CYS A 53 8.52 -14.12 -18.59
CA CYS A 53 7.73 -14.24 -19.83
C CYS A 53 7.14 -12.93 -20.31
N LYS A 54 6.88 -12.87 -21.61
CA LYS A 54 6.11 -11.79 -22.26
C LYS A 54 4.61 -12.07 -22.20
N ALA A 55 3.80 -11.03 -22.38
CA ALA A 55 2.34 -11.15 -22.36
C ALA A 55 1.82 -12.16 -23.41
N SER A 56 2.43 -12.18 -24.60
CA SER A 56 2.13 -13.12 -25.68
C SER A 56 2.49 -14.59 -25.35
N GLU A 57 3.45 -14.81 -24.45
CA GLU A 57 3.98 -16.14 -24.10
C GLU A 57 3.29 -16.74 -22.86
N VAL A 58 2.49 -15.95 -22.12
CA VAL A 58 1.85 -16.36 -20.86
C VAL A 58 1.11 -17.68 -20.98
N LYS A 59 0.35 -17.87 -22.07
CA LYS A 59 -0.44 -19.08 -22.27
C LYS A 59 0.44 -20.33 -22.48
N GLU A 60 1.57 -20.17 -23.16
CA GLU A 60 2.52 -21.26 -23.40
C GLU A 60 3.23 -21.64 -22.09
N PHE A 61 3.69 -20.65 -21.33
CA PHE A 61 4.34 -20.88 -20.03
C PHE A 61 3.42 -21.55 -19.01
N ILE A 62 2.16 -21.09 -18.92
CA ILE A 62 1.15 -21.76 -18.07
C ILE A 62 0.93 -23.20 -18.54
N ALA A 63 0.85 -23.46 -19.85
CA ALA A 63 0.70 -24.81 -20.36
C ALA A 63 1.90 -25.71 -20.02
N GLU A 64 3.14 -25.22 -20.18
CA GLU A 64 4.36 -25.95 -19.80
C GLU A 64 4.44 -26.25 -18.30
N TYR A 65 3.99 -25.33 -17.46
CA TYR A 65 3.88 -25.56 -16.02
C TYR A 65 2.86 -26.66 -15.73
N LEU A 66 1.68 -26.59 -16.33
CA LEU A 66 0.61 -27.57 -16.14
C LEU A 66 1.00 -28.96 -16.62
N GLU A 67 1.76 -29.09 -17.70
CA GLU A 67 2.30 -30.38 -18.17
C GLU A 67 3.25 -31.05 -17.16
N LYS A 68 3.90 -30.26 -16.30
CA LYS A 68 4.83 -30.78 -15.29
C LYS A 68 4.14 -31.16 -13.98
N VAL A 69 3.00 -30.52 -13.66
CA VAL A 69 2.38 -30.57 -12.33
C VAL A 69 1.03 -31.29 -12.31
N LEU A 70 0.26 -31.25 -13.40
CA LEU A 70 -1.06 -31.90 -13.45
C LEU A 70 -0.94 -33.40 -13.69
N GLU A 71 -1.75 -34.15 -12.96
CA GLU A 71 -2.00 -35.54 -13.30
C GLU A 71 -2.86 -35.63 -14.57
N PRO A 72 -2.46 -36.43 -15.58
CA PRO A 72 -3.09 -36.43 -16.89
C PRO A 72 -4.52 -36.99 -16.88
N SER A 73 -4.85 -37.87 -15.92
CA SER A 73 -6.18 -38.48 -15.76
C SER A 73 -6.34 -39.14 -14.39
N GLY A 74 -7.56 -39.56 -14.06
CA GLY A 74 -7.86 -40.41 -12.89
C GLY A 74 -8.31 -39.66 -11.64
N TRP A 75 -8.37 -38.32 -11.68
CA TRP A 75 -8.89 -37.50 -10.60
C TRP A 75 -10.35 -37.08 -10.84
N GLN A 76 -11.08 -36.86 -9.74
CA GLN A 76 -12.45 -36.37 -9.76
C GLN A 76 -12.48 -34.87 -9.47
N ALA A 77 -13.44 -34.18 -10.08
CA ALA A 77 -13.64 -32.76 -9.87
C ALA A 77 -15.13 -32.40 -9.88
N ILE A 78 -15.48 -31.36 -9.13
CA ILE A 78 -16.77 -30.70 -9.25
C ILE A 78 -16.67 -29.66 -10.36
N TRP A 79 -17.51 -29.82 -11.37
CA TRP A 79 -17.71 -28.80 -12.39
C TRP A 79 -18.75 -27.80 -11.91
N CYS A 80 -18.31 -26.58 -11.57
CA CYS A 80 -19.23 -25.52 -11.15
C CYS A 80 -19.50 -24.53 -12.29
N THR A 81 -20.77 -24.14 -12.37
CA THR A 81 -21.30 -23.09 -13.24
C THR A 81 -22.32 -22.27 -12.46
N ASP A 82 -22.77 -21.16 -13.02
CA ASP A 82 -23.78 -20.31 -12.37
C ASP A 82 -25.14 -21.02 -12.18
N LEU A 83 -25.37 -22.15 -12.86
CA LEU A 83 -26.64 -22.86 -12.89
C LEU A 83 -26.61 -24.21 -12.15
N PHE A 84 -25.46 -24.87 -12.11
CA PHE A 84 -25.30 -26.20 -11.51
C PHE A 84 -23.86 -26.52 -11.07
N GLU A 85 -23.75 -27.50 -10.19
CA GLU A 85 -22.52 -28.15 -9.74
C GLU A 85 -22.63 -29.65 -10.00
N ALA A 86 -21.72 -30.25 -10.77
CA ALA A 86 -21.78 -31.68 -11.10
C ALA A 86 -20.44 -32.39 -10.91
N LEU A 87 -20.49 -33.63 -10.41
CA LEU A 87 -19.30 -34.45 -10.25
C LEU A 87 -18.87 -35.06 -11.60
N VAL A 88 -17.61 -34.85 -11.95
CA VAL A 88 -16.99 -35.33 -13.19
C VAL A 88 -15.67 -36.03 -12.90
N GLU A 89 -15.35 -37.03 -13.70
CA GLU A 89 -14.07 -37.71 -13.74
C GLU A 89 -13.24 -37.15 -14.89
N VAL A 90 -11.97 -36.81 -14.62
CA VAL A 90 -11.07 -36.30 -15.65
C VAL A 90 -10.32 -37.45 -16.31
N VAL A 91 -10.52 -37.60 -17.61
CA VAL A 91 -9.98 -38.70 -18.43
C VAL A 91 -8.76 -38.25 -19.23
N GLY A 92 -8.57 -36.95 -19.40
CA GLY A 92 -7.43 -36.36 -20.10
C GLY A 92 -7.33 -34.87 -19.82
N VAL A 93 -6.14 -34.29 -19.96
CA VAL A 93 -5.93 -32.84 -19.89
C VAL A 93 -5.21 -32.36 -21.15
N ASN A 94 -5.74 -31.29 -21.75
CA ASN A 94 -5.07 -30.54 -22.79
C ASN A 94 -4.56 -29.20 -22.21
N CYS A 95 -3.30 -29.20 -21.80
CA CYS A 95 -2.64 -28.05 -21.19
C CYS A 95 -2.56 -26.85 -22.16
N SER A 96 -2.30 -27.08 -23.45
CA SER A 96 -2.22 -26.00 -24.46
C SER A 96 -3.54 -25.24 -24.64
N ALA A 97 -4.67 -25.93 -24.47
CA ALA A 97 -6.00 -25.33 -24.54
C ALA A 97 -6.56 -24.93 -23.16
N LEU A 98 -5.86 -25.24 -22.06
CA LEU A 98 -6.33 -25.10 -20.68
C LEU A 98 -7.69 -25.80 -20.44
N LYS A 99 -7.89 -26.95 -21.10
CA LYS A 99 -9.14 -27.73 -21.06
C LYS A 99 -8.88 -29.15 -20.57
N ALA A 100 -9.77 -29.68 -19.75
CA ALA A 100 -9.82 -31.09 -19.37
C ALA A 100 -10.91 -31.81 -20.16
N VAL A 101 -10.60 -33.04 -20.58
CA VAL A 101 -11.56 -34.00 -21.14
C VAL A 101 -12.20 -34.75 -19.98
N VAL A 102 -13.51 -34.65 -19.85
CA VAL A 102 -14.24 -35.18 -18.69
C VAL A 102 -15.29 -36.21 -19.06
N ARG A 103 -15.63 -37.07 -18.10
CA ARG A 103 -16.78 -37.98 -18.13
C ARG A 103 -17.64 -37.72 -16.89
N LEU A 104 -18.96 -37.90 -16.99
CA LEU A 104 -19.82 -37.89 -15.80
C LEU A 104 -19.44 -39.03 -14.86
N SER A 105 -19.40 -38.76 -13.56
CA SER A 105 -19.13 -39.79 -12.57
C SER A 105 -20.27 -40.80 -12.45
N GLU A 106 -19.94 -42.02 -12.05
CA GLU A 106 -20.93 -43.03 -11.62
C GLU A 106 -20.74 -43.27 -10.10
N PRO A 107 -21.72 -42.92 -9.23
CA PRO A 107 -23.04 -42.36 -9.53
C PRO A 107 -22.98 -40.89 -9.96
N PHE A 108 -23.99 -40.49 -10.75
CA PHE A 108 -24.16 -39.10 -11.16
C PHE A 108 -24.64 -38.25 -9.99
N LEU A 109 -23.87 -37.24 -9.64
CA LEU A 109 -24.16 -36.30 -8.57
C LEU A 109 -24.19 -34.89 -9.16
N CYS A 110 -25.36 -34.26 -9.12
CA CYS A 110 -25.55 -32.91 -9.61
C CYS A 110 -26.46 -32.13 -8.65
N LYS A 111 -26.04 -30.91 -8.33
CA LYS A 111 -26.81 -29.92 -7.57
C LYS A 111 -27.16 -28.78 -8.51
N SER A 112 -28.44 -28.49 -8.66
CA SER A 112 -28.96 -27.41 -9.50
C SER A 112 -29.93 -26.54 -8.71
N GLN A 113 -29.97 -25.23 -9.01
CA GLN A 113 -30.94 -24.33 -8.40
C GLN A 113 -32.36 -24.58 -8.96
N ASP A 114 -32.44 -24.95 -10.24
CA ASP A 114 -33.65 -25.43 -10.91
C ASP A 114 -33.51 -26.94 -11.16
N SER A 115 -34.42 -27.75 -10.62
CA SER A 115 -34.39 -29.23 -10.59
C SER A 115 -34.51 -29.94 -11.96
N ASN A 116 -34.14 -29.29 -13.05
CA ASN A 116 -34.37 -29.73 -14.43
C ASN A 116 -33.14 -30.36 -15.13
N PHE A 117 -31.96 -30.38 -14.50
CA PHE A 117 -30.79 -31.01 -15.10
C PHE A 117 -30.77 -32.52 -14.84
N THR A 118 -31.36 -33.29 -15.77
CA THR A 118 -31.24 -34.75 -15.79
C THR A 118 -29.87 -35.17 -16.33
N LEU A 119 -29.48 -36.43 -16.08
CA LEU A 119 -28.25 -37.04 -16.61
C LEU A 119 -28.16 -36.93 -18.14
N GLU A 120 -29.30 -37.10 -18.83
CA GLU A 120 -29.41 -37.00 -20.29
C GLU A 120 -29.09 -35.57 -20.77
N CYS A 121 -29.65 -34.54 -20.14
CA CYS A 121 -29.35 -33.14 -20.48
C CYS A 121 -27.88 -32.78 -20.24
N MET A 122 -27.25 -33.34 -19.19
CA MET A 122 -25.83 -33.12 -18.94
C MET A 122 -24.93 -33.84 -19.94
N GLN A 123 -25.32 -35.02 -20.41
CA GLN A 123 -24.63 -35.73 -21.49
C GLN A 123 -24.72 -34.95 -22.80
N GLU A 124 -25.91 -34.47 -23.19
CA GLU A 124 -26.08 -33.63 -24.38
C GLU A 124 -25.22 -32.36 -24.31
N LEU A 125 -25.15 -31.72 -23.13
CA LEU A 125 -24.32 -30.53 -22.93
C LEU A 125 -22.82 -30.85 -23.05
N LEU A 126 -22.37 -31.99 -22.51
CA LEU A 126 -20.98 -32.44 -22.66
C LEU A 126 -20.67 -32.78 -24.12
N GLU A 127 -21.58 -33.44 -24.84
CA GLU A 127 -21.43 -33.72 -26.27
C GLU A 127 -21.29 -32.43 -27.10
N LEU A 128 -22.11 -31.42 -26.81
CA LEU A 128 -22.01 -30.09 -27.44
C LEU A 128 -20.68 -29.39 -27.15
N LYS A 129 -20.05 -29.69 -26.00
CA LYS A 129 -18.73 -29.18 -25.62
C LYS A 129 -17.58 -30.12 -26.01
N GLU A 130 -17.86 -31.17 -26.78
CA GLU A 130 -16.89 -32.20 -27.16
C GLU A 130 -16.17 -32.84 -25.96
N HIS A 131 -16.87 -32.93 -24.82
CA HIS A 131 -16.38 -33.39 -23.52
C HIS A 131 -15.23 -32.54 -22.95
N GLN A 132 -14.99 -31.35 -23.48
CA GLN A 132 -13.91 -30.47 -23.03
C GLN A 132 -14.43 -29.33 -22.14
N ILE A 133 -13.86 -29.20 -20.95
CA ILE A 133 -14.21 -28.16 -19.97
C ILE A 133 -12.96 -27.38 -19.60
N LEU A 134 -13.08 -26.06 -19.44
CA LEU A 134 -11.99 -25.21 -18.97
C LEU A 134 -11.56 -25.62 -17.55
N LEU A 135 -10.25 -25.75 -17.33
CA LEU A 135 -9.69 -26.11 -16.01
C LEU A 135 -10.14 -25.16 -14.90
N GLN A 136 -10.33 -23.88 -15.22
CA GLN A 136 -10.80 -22.83 -14.31
C GLN A 136 -12.18 -23.11 -13.70
N LYS A 137 -13.00 -23.96 -14.36
CA LYS A 137 -14.35 -24.34 -13.91
C LYS A 137 -14.39 -25.66 -13.16
N LEU A 138 -13.23 -26.26 -12.88
CA LEU A 138 -13.11 -27.53 -12.17
C LEU A 138 -12.53 -27.30 -10.77
N TRP A 139 -13.15 -27.96 -9.79
CA TRP A 139 -12.71 -27.99 -8.40
C TRP A 139 -12.34 -29.42 -8.05
N VAL A 140 -11.06 -29.70 -7.83
CA VAL A 140 -10.59 -31.05 -7.52
C VAL A 140 -11.23 -31.56 -6.23
N VAL A 141 -11.75 -32.79 -6.25
CA VAL A 141 -12.30 -33.45 -5.07
C VAL A 141 -11.17 -33.76 -4.09
N TYR A 142 -11.39 -33.45 -2.82
CA TYR A 142 -10.43 -33.71 -1.75
C TYR A 142 -10.25 -35.21 -1.56
N ASP A 143 -8.99 -35.64 -1.51
CA ASP A 143 -8.60 -37.00 -1.19
C ASP A 143 -7.65 -37.01 0.01
N GLU A 144 -7.91 -37.88 0.98
CA GLU A 144 -7.07 -38.04 2.18
C GLU A 144 -5.67 -38.58 1.85
N SER A 145 -5.49 -39.16 0.67
CA SER A 145 -4.19 -39.66 0.19
C SER A 145 -3.15 -38.56 -0.08
N GLY A 146 -3.61 -37.33 -0.35
CA GLY A 146 -2.77 -36.21 -0.77
C GLY A 146 -2.22 -36.33 -2.20
N GLU A 147 -2.63 -37.35 -2.97
CA GLU A 147 -2.10 -37.63 -4.31
C GLU A 147 -2.37 -36.48 -5.29
N PHE A 148 -3.54 -35.84 -5.18
CA PHE A 148 -3.98 -34.79 -6.10
C PHE A 148 -3.80 -33.36 -5.56
N ASP A 149 -3.12 -33.17 -4.43
CA ASP A 149 -2.94 -31.85 -3.80
C ASP A 149 -2.25 -30.85 -4.73
N GLN A 150 -1.21 -31.29 -5.43
CA GLN A 150 -0.48 -30.46 -6.39
C GLN A 150 -1.33 -30.11 -7.62
N THR A 151 -2.16 -31.05 -8.07
CA THR A 151 -3.11 -30.82 -9.17
C THR A 151 -4.16 -29.79 -8.75
N ALA A 152 -4.69 -29.89 -7.54
CA ALA A 152 -5.63 -28.93 -6.97
C ALA A 152 -5.01 -27.52 -6.84
N LEU A 153 -3.78 -27.44 -6.33
CA LEU A 153 -3.04 -26.18 -6.18
C LEU A 153 -2.71 -25.53 -7.53
N ALA A 154 -2.33 -26.33 -8.53
CA ALA A 154 -2.04 -25.83 -9.87
C ALA A 154 -3.30 -25.23 -10.54
N ILE A 155 -4.43 -25.93 -10.45
CA ILE A 155 -5.72 -25.45 -10.98
C ILE A 155 -6.16 -24.17 -10.26
N GLU A 156 -5.92 -24.07 -8.96
CA GLU A 156 -6.17 -22.84 -8.19
C GLU A 156 -5.35 -21.66 -8.68
N HIS A 157 -4.04 -21.84 -8.89
CA HIS A 157 -3.19 -20.77 -9.38
C HIS A 157 -3.65 -20.29 -10.77
N VAL A 158 -4.04 -21.20 -11.66
CA VAL A 158 -4.58 -20.85 -12.98
C VAL A 158 -5.91 -20.12 -12.86
N ARG A 159 -6.83 -20.62 -12.03
CA ARG A 159 -8.14 -20.00 -11.81
C ARG A 159 -8.00 -18.57 -11.29
N PHE A 160 -7.24 -18.37 -10.22
CA PHE A 160 -6.99 -17.05 -9.67
C PHE A 160 -6.31 -16.11 -10.67
N PHE A 161 -5.35 -16.63 -11.44
CA PHE A 161 -4.67 -15.83 -12.45
C PHE A 161 -5.66 -15.26 -13.46
N TYR A 162 -6.52 -16.08 -14.03
CA TYR A 162 -7.50 -15.63 -15.03
C TYR A 162 -8.66 -14.81 -14.45
N GLN A 163 -8.98 -14.97 -13.17
CA GLN A 163 -10.05 -14.21 -12.51
C GLN A 163 -9.56 -12.85 -11.99
N CYS A 164 -8.40 -12.80 -11.36
CA CYS A 164 -7.94 -11.63 -10.61
C CYS A 164 -6.83 -10.85 -11.31
N ILE A 165 -6.00 -11.51 -12.14
CA ILE A 165 -4.78 -10.92 -12.70
C ILE A 165 -4.91 -10.64 -14.20
N TRP A 166 -5.21 -11.65 -15.02
CA TRP A 166 -5.26 -11.55 -16.48
C TRP A 166 -6.34 -10.59 -16.95
N ARG A 167 -6.03 -9.82 -18.00
CA ARG A 167 -7.00 -8.96 -18.70
C ARG A 167 -6.95 -9.26 -20.19
N THR A 168 -8.07 -9.13 -20.87
CA THR A 168 -8.21 -9.46 -22.31
C THR A 168 -7.34 -8.58 -23.21
N TRP A 169 -7.02 -7.37 -22.77
CA TRP A 169 -6.15 -6.43 -23.50
C TRP A 169 -4.65 -6.58 -23.17
N ASP A 170 -4.27 -7.46 -22.23
CA ASP A 170 -2.86 -7.65 -21.89
C ASP A 170 -2.08 -8.31 -23.05
N GLU A 171 -2.74 -9.16 -23.83
CA GLU A 171 -2.16 -9.88 -24.98
C GLU A 171 -1.69 -8.93 -26.09
N GLU A 172 -2.27 -7.73 -26.19
CA GLU A 172 -1.96 -6.74 -27.23
C GLU A 172 -0.92 -5.70 -26.80
N GLU A 173 -0.47 -5.68 -25.53
CA GLU A 173 0.52 -4.72 -25.05
C GLU A 173 1.95 -5.09 -25.49
N GLU A 174 2.76 -4.09 -25.82
CA GLU A 174 4.13 -4.28 -26.35
C GLU A 174 5.01 -5.24 -25.51
N ASP A 175 5.63 -6.18 -26.22
CA ASP A 175 6.42 -7.33 -25.75
C ASP A 175 7.85 -6.98 -25.30
N GLU A 176 8.15 -5.71 -24.99
CA GLU A 176 9.49 -5.26 -24.62
C GLU A 176 9.84 -5.48 -23.14
N PHE A 177 8.83 -5.69 -22.28
CA PHE A 177 9.00 -5.77 -20.83
C PHE A 177 8.42 -7.05 -20.23
N ASP A 178 9.02 -7.48 -19.12
CA ASP A 178 8.57 -8.63 -18.32
C ASP A 178 7.13 -8.41 -17.82
N TYR A 179 6.24 -9.35 -18.19
CA TYR A 179 4.83 -9.32 -17.82
C TYR A 179 4.61 -9.44 -16.32
N PHE A 180 5.47 -10.18 -15.61
CA PHE A 180 5.35 -10.40 -14.17
C PHE A 180 5.49 -9.08 -13.42
N VAL A 181 6.60 -8.36 -13.62
CA VAL A 181 6.87 -7.08 -12.94
C VAL A 181 5.88 -6.00 -13.35
N ARG A 182 5.47 -5.98 -14.63
CA ARG A 182 4.59 -4.94 -15.17
C ARG A 182 3.14 -5.08 -14.70
N CYS A 183 2.60 -6.29 -14.72
CA CYS A 183 1.15 -6.53 -14.53
C CYS A 183 0.86 -7.43 -13.33
N VAL A 184 1.57 -8.56 -13.19
CA VAL A 184 1.23 -9.58 -12.18
C VAL A 184 1.51 -9.09 -10.77
N GLU A 185 2.71 -8.58 -10.50
CA GLU A 185 3.11 -8.11 -9.16
C GLU A 185 2.18 -6.98 -8.65
N PRO A 186 1.92 -5.90 -9.40
CA PRO A 186 1.04 -4.82 -8.94
C PRO A 186 -0.39 -5.30 -8.67
N ARG A 187 -0.98 -6.11 -9.56
CA ARG A 187 -2.35 -6.61 -9.42
C ARG A 187 -2.49 -7.63 -8.28
N LEU A 188 -1.50 -8.51 -8.12
CA LEU A 188 -1.44 -9.44 -7.00
C LEU A 188 -1.34 -8.68 -5.68
N ARG A 189 -0.47 -7.67 -5.61
CA ARG A 189 -0.31 -6.85 -4.42
C ARG A 189 -1.57 -6.06 -4.09
N LEU A 190 -2.22 -5.47 -5.10
CA LEU A 190 -3.52 -4.82 -4.94
C LEU A 190 -4.56 -5.77 -4.33
N HIS A 191 -4.66 -7.01 -4.83
CA HIS A 191 -5.61 -7.99 -4.31
C HIS A 191 -5.43 -8.24 -2.80
N TYR A 192 -4.21 -8.50 -2.36
CA TYR A 192 -3.93 -8.71 -0.93
C TYR A 192 -4.03 -7.43 -0.10
N ASP A 193 -3.69 -6.28 -0.66
CA ASP A 193 -3.92 -4.99 0.00
C ASP A 193 -5.41 -4.75 0.26
N VAL A 194 -6.29 -5.17 -0.67
CA VAL A 194 -7.74 -5.09 -0.50
C VAL A 194 -8.22 -6.08 0.57
N LEU A 195 -7.75 -7.33 0.54
CA LEU A 195 -8.10 -8.34 1.56
C LEU A 195 -7.66 -7.93 2.97
N GLU A 196 -6.50 -7.28 3.09
CA GLU A 196 -5.97 -6.77 4.36
C GLU A 196 -6.55 -5.40 4.76
N HIS A 197 -7.54 -4.88 4.02
CA HIS A 197 -8.15 -3.56 4.22
C HIS A 197 -7.17 -2.38 4.16
N ARG A 198 -6.01 -2.54 3.50
CA ARG A 198 -5.00 -1.49 3.27
C ARG A 198 -5.36 -0.51 2.16
N VAL A 199 -6.45 -0.77 1.45
CA VAL A 199 -7.01 0.11 0.41
C VAL A 199 -8.40 0.54 0.88
N PRO A 200 -8.71 1.85 0.89
CA PRO A 200 -10.01 2.30 1.34
C PRO A 200 -11.11 1.88 0.37
N SER A 201 -12.30 1.67 0.92
CA SER A 201 -13.40 0.98 0.26
C SER A 201 -13.87 1.68 -1.02
N GLY A 202 -13.88 3.02 -1.07
CA GLY A 202 -14.30 3.75 -2.27
C GLY A 202 -13.34 3.61 -3.45
N LEU A 203 -12.05 3.37 -3.22
CA LEU A 203 -11.02 3.22 -4.25
C LEU A 203 -11.07 1.79 -4.80
N VAL A 204 -11.45 0.84 -3.96
CA VAL A 204 -11.80 -0.52 -4.40
C VAL A 204 -13.03 -0.48 -5.30
N ALA A 205 -14.07 0.25 -4.90
CA ALA A 205 -15.27 0.44 -5.73
C ALA A 205 -14.96 1.17 -7.04
N ASP A 206 -14.16 2.24 -7.00
CA ASP A 206 -13.70 2.96 -8.19
C ASP A 206 -12.86 2.06 -9.11
N TYR A 207 -11.96 1.25 -8.55
CA TYR A 207 -11.17 0.29 -9.33
C TYR A 207 -12.07 -0.71 -10.05
N GLN A 208 -13.05 -1.29 -9.35
CA GLN A 208 -14.02 -2.22 -9.94
C GLN A 208 -14.86 -1.55 -11.03
N ASN A 209 -15.35 -0.32 -10.78
CA ASN A 209 -16.10 0.44 -11.76
C ASN A 209 -15.27 0.78 -13.01
N LEU A 210 -14.01 1.20 -12.83
CA LEU A 210 -13.09 1.48 -13.94
C LEU A 210 -12.76 0.21 -14.71
N LEU A 211 -12.59 -0.93 -14.02
CA LEU A 211 -12.33 -2.23 -14.64
C LEU A 211 -13.51 -2.62 -15.54
N SER A 212 -14.74 -2.61 -15.02
CA SER A 212 -15.93 -2.95 -15.80
C SER A 212 -16.16 -2.00 -16.97
N GLN A 213 -15.95 -0.69 -16.79
CA GLN A 213 -16.02 0.28 -17.89
C GLN A 213 -14.98 -0.01 -18.97
N CYS A 214 -13.76 -0.38 -18.58
CA CYS A 214 -12.68 -0.72 -19.51
C CYS A 214 -13.02 -2.00 -20.28
N GLU A 215 -13.54 -3.04 -19.62
CA GLU A 215 -13.99 -4.29 -20.25
C GLU A 215 -15.10 -4.03 -21.28
N GLU A 216 -16.14 -3.29 -20.92
CA GLU A 216 -17.25 -2.96 -21.83
C GLU A 216 -16.79 -2.14 -23.04
N LEU A 217 -15.89 -1.17 -22.84
CA LEU A 217 -15.36 -0.35 -23.93
C LEU A 217 -14.43 -1.13 -24.83
N TYR A 218 -13.62 -2.03 -24.25
CA TYR A 218 -12.73 -2.89 -25.02
C TYR A 218 -13.51 -3.91 -25.85
N GLU A 219 -14.60 -4.48 -25.35
CA GLU A 219 -15.50 -5.32 -26.15
C GLU A 219 -16.12 -4.55 -27.34
N LYS A 220 -16.57 -3.31 -27.10
CA LYS A 220 -17.07 -2.43 -28.18
C LYS A 220 -15.99 -2.15 -29.22
N PHE A 221 -14.76 -1.89 -28.77
CA PHE A 221 -13.62 -1.70 -29.65
C PHE A 221 -13.34 -2.94 -30.51
N LEU A 222 -13.32 -4.14 -29.92
CA LEU A 222 -13.14 -5.40 -30.65
C LEU A 222 -14.27 -5.62 -31.66
N ASN A 223 -15.51 -5.32 -31.31
CA ASN A 223 -16.65 -5.44 -32.23
C ASN A 223 -16.52 -4.50 -33.43
N VAL A 224 -16.13 -3.24 -33.21
CA VAL A 224 -15.89 -2.26 -34.29
C VAL A 224 -14.73 -2.74 -35.17
N ARG A 225 -13.61 -3.16 -34.57
CA ARG A 225 -12.43 -3.67 -35.28
C ARG A 225 -12.76 -4.88 -36.14
N ASN A 226 -13.51 -5.85 -35.60
CA ASN A 226 -13.92 -7.05 -36.31
C ASN A 226 -14.98 -6.77 -37.40
N SER A 227 -15.70 -5.65 -37.30
CA SER A 227 -16.68 -5.21 -38.29
C SER A 227 -16.05 -4.49 -39.48
N ILE A 228 -14.77 -4.09 -39.40
CA ILE A 228 -14.04 -3.48 -40.52
C ILE A 228 -13.64 -4.60 -41.48
N PRO A 229 -14.21 -4.67 -42.70
CA PRO A 229 -13.86 -5.70 -43.67
C PRO A 229 -12.42 -5.48 -44.12
N SER A 230 -11.61 -6.54 -44.15
CA SER A 230 -10.21 -6.48 -44.58
C SER A 230 -10.01 -6.13 -46.07
N ASN A 231 -11.08 -5.93 -46.85
CA ASN A 231 -11.05 -6.03 -48.32
C ASN A 231 -11.86 -4.98 -49.12
N ASP A 232 -12.18 -3.81 -48.58
CA ASP A 232 -12.60 -2.65 -49.42
C ASP A 232 -12.19 -1.31 -48.77
N SER A 233 -10.97 -0.88 -49.07
CA SER A 233 -10.23 0.21 -48.40
C SER A 233 -10.73 1.65 -48.65
N ASP A 234 -11.89 1.89 -49.26
CA ASP A 234 -12.32 3.25 -49.64
C ASP A 234 -13.83 3.50 -49.55
N SER A 235 -14.55 2.78 -48.66
CA SER A 235 -15.94 3.12 -48.36
C SER A 235 -16.03 4.21 -47.28
N GLU A 236 -16.92 5.20 -47.45
CA GLU A 236 -17.18 6.22 -46.42
C GLU A 236 -17.58 5.58 -45.07
N ALA A 237 -18.29 4.45 -45.10
CA ALA A 237 -18.67 3.68 -43.92
C ALA A 237 -17.47 3.05 -43.19
N GLY A 238 -16.47 2.54 -43.93
CA GLY A 238 -15.22 2.03 -43.35
C GLY A 238 -14.39 3.14 -42.68
N ASN A 239 -14.36 4.33 -43.28
CA ASN A 239 -13.65 5.49 -42.73
C ASN A 239 -14.31 6.00 -41.43
N VAL A 240 -15.64 6.01 -41.33
CA VAL A 240 -16.36 6.36 -40.09
C VAL A 240 -16.10 5.34 -38.99
N SER A 241 -16.14 4.04 -39.32
CA SER A 241 -15.85 2.95 -38.37
C SER A 241 -14.41 2.99 -37.85
N MET A 242 -13.44 3.33 -38.70
CA MET A 242 -12.03 3.49 -38.30
C MET A 242 -11.83 4.67 -37.32
N VAL A 243 -12.48 5.81 -37.56
CA VAL A 243 -12.43 6.96 -36.65
C VAL A 243 -13.11 6.64 -35.31
N GLU A 244 -14.20 5.88 -35.33
CA GLU A 244 -14.86 5.40 -34.11
C GLU A 244 -13.97 4.43 -33.34
N GLY A 245 -13.31 3.50 -34.02
CA GLY A 245 -12.33 2.59 -33.42
C GLY A 245 -11.16 3.32 -32.75
N LEU A 246 -10.60 4.36 -33.38
CA LEU A 246 -9.53 5.18 -32.80
C LEU A 246 -9.99 5.94 -31.54
N LYS A 247 -11.21 6.46 -31.54
CA LYS A 247 -11.78 7.13 -30.36
C LYS A 247 -11.98 6.16 -29.20
N LEU A 248 -12.49 4.96 -29.48
CA LEU A 248 -12.66 3.91 -28.47
C LEU A 248 -11.30 3.46 -27.91
N TYR A 249 -10.29 3.31 -28.77
CA TYR A 249 -8.93 2.96 -28.34
C TYR A 249 -8.32 4.02 -27.41
N ASP A 250 -8.42 5.31 -27.77
CA ASP A 250 -7.94 6.42 -26.92
C ASP A 250 -8.63 6.44 -25.55
N GLN A 251 -9.94 6.19 -25.51
CA GLN A 251 -10.69 6.07 -24.26
C GLN A 251 -10.24 4.87 -23.42
N VAL A 252 -10.00 3.72 -24.05
CA VAL A 252 -9.50 2.52 -23.39
C VAL A 252 -8.10 2.77 -22.81
N GLU A 253 -7.19 3.37 -23.57
CA GLU A 253 -5.84 3.69 -23.08
C GLU A 253 -5.86 4.63 -21.88
N HIS A 254 -6.71 5.66 -21.91
CA HIS A 254 -6.89 6.55 -20.77
C HIS A 254 -7.46 5.85 -19.53
N LEU A 255 -8.34 4.86 -19.69
CA LEU A 255 -8.83 4.03 -18.58
C LEU A 255 -7.74 3.08 -18.05
N LYS A 256 -6.98 2.44 -18.95
CA LYS A 256 -5.84 1.58 -18.56
C LYS A 256 -4.81 2.34 -17.74
N GLN A 257 -4.47 3.58 -18.13
CA GLN A 257 -3.57 4.43 -17.36
C GLN A 257 -4.08 4.69 -15.94
N LYS A 258 -5.38 4.96 -15.79
CA LYS A 258 -6.00 5.12 -14.46
C LYS A 258 -5.96 3.83 -13.62
N LEU A 259 -6.18 2.67 -14.24
CA LEU A 259 -6.04 1.38 -13.57
C LEU A 259 -4.59 1.16 -13.10
N LYS A 260 -3.60 1.44 -13.95
CA LYS A 260 -2.16 1.32 -13.61
C LYS A 260 -1.76 2.20 -12.41
N VAL A 261 -2.35 3.39 -12.28
CA VAL A 261 -2.15 4.28 -11.11
C VAL A 261 -2.67 3.63 -9.82
N ILE A 262 -3.83 2.97 -9.86
CA ILE A 262 -4.42 2.32 -8.67
C ILE A 262 -3.70 1.00 -8.34
N GLU A 263 -3.26 0.25 -9.36
CA GLU A 263 -2.54 -1.01 -9.19
C GLU A 263 -1.15 -0.83 -8.56
N ASN A 264 -0.45 0.26 -8.90
CA ASN A 264 0.85 0.55 -8.33
C ASN A 264 0.72 1.10 -6.89
N PRO A 265 1.32 0.46 -5.87
CA PRO A 265 1.18 0.91 -4.48
C PRO A 265 1.63 2.34 -4.21
N LEU A 266 2.72 2.79 -4.86
CA LEU A 266 3.26 4.14 -4.69
C LEU A 266 2.36 5.16 -5.37
N LEU A 267 1.95 4.91 -6.62
CA LEU A 267 1.08 5.82 -7.35
C LEU A 267 -0.31 5.88 -6.73
N ARG A 268 -0.83 4.76 -6.22
CA ARG A 268 -2.08 4.72 -5.46
C ARG A 268 -2.01 5.61 -4.24
N TYR A 269 -0.89 5.60 -3.51
CA TYR A 269 -0.70 6.43 -2.34
C TYR A 269 -0.54 7.94 -2.66
N VAL A 270 0.03 8.27 -3.82
CA VAL A 270 0.23 9.67 -4.23
C VAL A 270 -1.02 10.23 -4.91
N PHE A 271 -1.56 9.53 -5.91
CA PHE A 271 -2.61 10.01 -6.83
C PHE A 271 -3.99 9.38 -6.59
N GLY A 272 -4.05 8.13 -6.13
CA GLY A 272 -5.32 7.39 -5.95
C GLY A 272 -6.28 8.05 -4.96
N TYR A 273 -5.75 8.86 -4.04
CA TYR A 273 -6.53 9.55 -3.02
C TYR A 273 -7.07 10.93 -3.43
N GLU A 274 -6.75 11.43 -4.62
CA GLU A 274 -7.26 12.75 -5.07
C GLU A 274 -8.78 12.73 -5.29
N LYS A 275 -9.35 11.59 -5.69
CA LYS A 275 -10.77 11.48 -6.08
C LYS A 275 -11.78 11.45 -4.93
N TYR A 276 -11.37 11.09 -3.72
CA TYR A 276 -12.25 11.15 -2.54
C TYR A 276 -12.60 12.59 -2.13
N GLY A 277 -11.94 13.58 -2.72
CA GLY A 277 -12.27 14.99 -2.57
C GLY A 277 -13.53 15.45 -3.31
N ASN A 278 -14.16 14.61 -4.16
CA ASN A 278 -15.39 14.97 -4.88
C ASN A 278 -16.65 14.79 -4.03
N LEU A 279 -16.62 15.21 -2.78
CA LEU A 279 -17.85 15.35 -2.01
C LEU A 279 -18.68 16.48 -2.65
N GLN A 280 -19.87 16.13 -3.13
CA GLN A 280 -20.80 17.12 -3.64
C GLN A 280 -21.38 17.92 -2.47
N ALA A 281 -21.06 19.22 -2.43
CA ALA A 281 -21.70 20.17 -1.55
C ALA A 281 -23.21 20.18 -1.81
N LYS A 282 -24.03 20.06 -0.76
CA LYS A 282 -25.48 20.21 -0.87
C LYS A 282 -25.87 21.66 -1.15
N GLY A 283 -24.95 22.58 -0.83
CA GLY A 283 -25.14 24.01 -0.99
C GLY A 283 -26.13 24.58 0.02
N ARG A 284 -26.72 25.72 -0.32
CA ARG A 284 -27.67 26.39 0.57
C ARG A 284 -28.98 25.62 0.65
N ARG A 285 -29.52 25.52 1.86
CA ARG A 285 -30.84 24.94 2.10
C ARG A 285 -31.91 25.67 1.26
N PRO A 286 -32.87 24.96 0.63
CA PRO A 286 -33.92 25.59 -0.18
C PRO A 286 -34.79 26.62 0.56
N THR A 287 -34.89 26.49 1.89
CA THR A 287 -35.63 27.41 2.76
C THR A 287 -34.83 28.67 3.13
N GLY A 288 -33.51 28.68 2.88
CA GLY A 288 -32.60 29.76 3.24
C GLY A 288 -32.30 29.90 4.74
N ALA A 289 -32.91 29.07 5.59
CA ALA A 289 -32.70 29.08 7.04
C ALA A 289 -31.44 28.27 7.43
N LYS A 290 -30.71 28.77 8.44
CA LYS A 290 -29.60 28.06 9.07
C LYS A 290 -30.12 27.24 10.24
N VAL A 291 -29.73 25.97 10.29
CA VAL A 291 -30.16 25.02 11.31
C VAL A 291 -29.02 24.74 12.27
N THR A 292 -29.34 24.67 13.56
CA THR A 292 -28.41 24.18 14.59
C THR A 292 -28.75 22.74 14.94
N HIS A 293 -27.85 21.83 14.63
CA HIS A 293 -27.97 20.40 14.92
C HIS A 293 -27.36 20.14 16.30
N VAL A 294 -28.13 19.56 17.22
CA VAL A 294 -27.67 19.23 18.58
C VAL A 294 -27.61 17.72 18.72
N VAL A 295 -26.46 17.21 19.16
CA VAL A 295 -26.22 15.78 19.34
C VAL A 295 -25.98 15.50 20.82
N PRO A 296 -27.00 15.03 21.56
CA PRO A 296 -26.85 14.63 22.95
C PRO A 296 -26.50 13.15 23.09
N TRP A 297 -25.54 12.83 23.95
CA TRP A 297 -25.33 11.47 24.46
C TRP A 297 -26.39 11.12 25.52
N ILE A 298 -26.47 11.93 26.57
CA ILE A 298 -27.51 11.90 27.60
C ILE A 298 -27.91 13.34 27.91
N MET A 299 -29.18 13.69 27.66
CA MET A 299 -29.67 15.05 27.95
C MET A 299 -30.24 15.13 29.36
N THR A 300 -29.63 15.94 30.22
CA THR A 300 -30.21 16.32 31.52
C THR A 300 -30.89 17.68 31.42
N ALA A 301 -31.92 17.93 32.23
CA ALA A 301 -32.63 19.21 32.23
C ALA A 301 -31.70 20.41 32.52
N SER A 302 -30.68 20.21 33.36
CA SER A 302 -29.65 21.21 33.64
C SER A 302 -28.74 21.49 32.45
N LEU A 303 -28.31 20.45 31.72
CA LEU A 303 -27.48 20.62 30.52
C LEU A 303 -28.26 21.34 29.42
N LEU A 304 -29.54 21.01 29.24
CA LEU A 304 -30.40 21.69 28.27
C LEU A 304 -30.56 23.18 28.62
N GLN A 305 -30.79 23.53 29.90
CA GLN A 305 -30.88 24.93 30.35
C GLN A 305 -29.58 25.70 30.14
N LEU A 306 -28.43 25.07 30.37
CA LEU A 306 -27.12 25.69 30.13
C LEU A 306 -26.87 25.90 28.63
N LEU A 307 -27.18 24.89 27.80
CA LEU A 307 -27.01 24.96 26.36
C LEU A 307 -27.96 25.98 25.72
N GLU A 308 -29.19 26.08 26.21
CA GLU A 308 -30.14 27.14 25.83
C GLU A 308 -29.57 28.53 26.12
N ARG A 309 -29.07 28.74 27.35
CA ARG A 309 -28.51 30.04 27.78
C ARG A 309 -27.23 30.42 27.03
N ASP A 310 -26.33 29.46 26.82
CA ASP A 310 -24.97 29.75 26.36
C ASP A 310 -24.88 29.77 24.83
N LYS A 311 -25.67 28.96 24.11
CA LYS A 311 -25.45 28.68 22.68
C LYS A 311 -26.67 28.82 21.78
N LEU A 312 -27.88 28.53 22.28
CA LEU A 312 -29.11 28.58 21.45
C LEU A 312 -29.84 29.93 21.54
N TYR A 313 -29.54 30.75 22.55
CA TYR A 313 -30.13 32.08 22.71
C TYR A 313 -29.08 33.21 22.79
N PRO A 314 -28.33 33.49 21.71
CA PRO A 314 -27.56 34.72 21.66
C PRO A 314 -28.52 35.91 21.59
N GLU A 315 -28.24 36.99 22.32
CA GLU A 315 -29.10 38.18 22.52
C GLU A 315 -29.58 38.90 21.22
N PHE A 316 -29.18 38.43 20.04
CA PHE A 316 -29.51 38.97 18.72
C PHE A 316 -29.65 37.87 17.64
N CYS A 317 -30.69 37.04 17.65
CA CYS A 317 -31.09 36.29 16.45
C CYS A 317 -32.58 35.93 16.48
N GLY A 318 -33.23 35.85 15.32
CA GLY A 318 -34.63 35.43 15.17
C GLY A 318 -34.84 33.93 15.45
N ASP A 319 -36.02 33.39 15.08
CA ASP A 319 -36.37 31.98 15.29
C ASP A 319 -35.28 31.04 14.72
N LEU A 320 -34.51 30.42 15.62
CA LEU A 320 -33.43 29.48 15.29
C LEU A 320 -34.02 28.08 15.17
N GLU A 321 -33.87 27.45 14.01
CA GLU A 321 -34.30 26.06 13.83
C GLU A 321 -33.29 25.11 14.49
N ILE A 322 -33.76 24.28 15.42
CA ILE A 322 -32.93 23.32 16.16
C ILE A 322 -33.39 21.90 15.83
N GLN A 323 -32.45 21.04 15.48
CA GLN A 323 -32.71 19.61 15.21
C GLN A 323 -31.86 18.73 16.11
N PHE A 324 -32.48 17.75 16.75
CA PHE A 324 -31.78 16.77 17.57
C PHE A 324 -31.47 15.51 16.79
N HIS A 325 -30.24 15.01 16.94
CA HIS A 325 -29.76 13.79 16.28
C HIS A 325 -29.20 12.83 17.33
N GLY A 326 -29.35 11.53 17.12
CA GLY A 326 -28.83 10.51 18.05
C GLY A 326 -27.35 10.17 17.83
N ASP A 327 -26.78 10.60 16.71
CA ASP A 327 -25.44 10.22 16.27
C ASP A 327 -24.76 11.41 15.57
N PRO A 328 -23.48 11.72 15.88
CA PRO A 328 -22.78 12.82 15.21
C PRO A 328 -22.70 12.67 13.69
N LEU A 329 -22.58 11.44 13.18
CA LEU A 329 -22.51 11.20 11.73
C LEU A 329 -23.84 11.55 11.04
N ALA A 330 -24.97 11.17 11.63
CA ALA A 330 -26.29 11.57 11.14
C ALA A 330 -26.47 13.10 11.14
N ALA A 331 -25.95 13.79 12.16
CA ALA A 331 -26.02 15.25 12.24
C ALA A 331 -25.24 15.92 11.10
N VAL A 332 -23.98 15.52 10.87
CA VAL A 332 -23.14 16.05 9.79
C VAL A 332 -23.76 15.74 8.42
N ASN A 333 -24.30 14.54 8.23
CA ASN A 333 -25.00 14.17 7.00
C ASN A 333 -26.32 14.93 6.77
N ALA A 334 -26.89 15.59 7.80
CA ALA A 334 -28.07 16.43 7.66
C ALA A 334 -27.74 17.91 7.41
N CYS A 335 -26.47 18.31 7.53
CA CYS A 335 -26.04 19.70 7.36
C CYS A 335 -26.04 20.18 5.91
N TYR A 336 -26.30 21.47 5.76
CA TYR A 336 -26.16 22.28 4.56
C TYR A 336 -25.16 23.43 4.81
N GLU A 337 -24.85 24.20 3.77
CA GLU A 337 -23.92 25.33 3.88
C GLU A 337 -24.36 26.36 4.95
N GLY A 338 -23.50 26.58 5.94
CA GLY A 338 -23.68 27.54 7.02
C GLY A 338 -24.38 26.99 8.28
N ASP A 339 -24.69 25.70 8.32
CA ASP A 339 -25.25 25.03 9.49
C ASP A 339 -24.19 24.82 10.59
N ARG A 340 -24.66 24.66 11.83
CA ARG A 340 -23.82 24.46 13.03
C ARG A 340 -24.21 23.15 13.71
N VAL A 341 -23.23 22.36 14.12
CA VAL A 341 -23.40 21.10 14.84
C VAL A 341 -22.78 21.24 16.22
N ILE A 342 -23.59 21.04 17.26
CA ILE A 342 -23.17 21.08 18.66
C ILE A 342 -23.24 19.66 19.23
N ILE A 343 -22.09 19.12 19.63
CA ILE A 343 -21.96 17.80 20.22
C ILE A 343 -21.86 17.96 21.74
N CYS A 344 -22.80 17.38 22.48
CA CYS A 344 -22.79 17.45 23.94
C CYS A 344 -21.75 16.50 24.54
N PRO A 345 -21.35 16.69 25.82
CA PRO A 345 -20.46 15.77 26.53
C PRO A 345 -20.94 14.33 26.46
N GLY A 346 -20.04 13.43 26.11
CA GLY A 346 -20.34 12.04 25.83
C GLY A 346 -19.24 11.34 25.05
N HIS A 347 -19.38 10.02 24.96
CA HIS A 347 -18.46 9.16 24.25
C HIS A 347 -19.18 8.51 23.06
N TYR A 348 -18.99 9.08 21.88
CA TYR A 348 -19.67 8.69 20.65
C TYR A 348 -18.80 7.70 19.88
N VAL A 349 -19.37 6.56 19.52
CA VAL A 349 -18.68 5.53 18.75
C VAL A 349 -19.30 5.47 17.37
N VAL A 350 -18.49 5.71 16.33
CA VAL A 350 -18.95 5.85 14.94
C VAL A 350 -18.20 4.86 14.05
N ASP A 351 -18.92 4.15 13.18
CA ASP A 351 -18.39 3.12 12.25
C ASP A 351 -18.28 3.64 10.81
N GLY A 352 -18.23 4.96 10.62
CA GLY A 352 -18.29 5.61 9.31
C GLY A 352 -17.39 6.84 9.19
N VAL A 353 -17.30 7.38 7.97
CA VAL A 353 -16.47 8.53 7.61
C VAL A 353 -17.27 9.83 7.70
N PHE A 354 -16.72 10.86 8.33
CA PHE A 354 -17.28 12.21 8.31
C PHE A 354 -16.92 12.93 7.02
N CYS A 355 -17.83 12.89 6.05
CA CYS A 355 -17.68 13.57 4.77
C CYS A 355 -18.27 14.99 4.81
N ILE A 356 -17.42 16.00 4.97
CA ILE A 356 -17.82 17.41 5.11
C ILE A 356 -17.52 18.18 3.82
N ALA A 357 -18.55 18.31 2.98
CA ALA A 357 -18.50 19.02 1.70
C ALA A 357 -18.90 20.49 1.78
N ASP A 358 -19.75 20.83 2.74
CA ASP A 358 -20.33 22.16 2.92
C ASP A 358 -19.58 22.93 4.01
N SER A 359 -19.66 24.26 3.98
CA SER A 359 -19.04 25.10 5.02
C SER A 359 -19.85 25.02 6.33
N ILE A 360 -19.43 24.15 7.26
CA ILE A 360 -20.12 23.90 8.53
C ILE A 360 -19.22 24.18 9.74
N GLU A 361 -19.85 24.40 10.89
CA GLU A 361 -19.16 24.50 12.19
C GLU A 361 -19.52 23.30 13.07
N LEU A 362 -18.52 22.52 13.45
CA LEU A 362 -18.63 21.39 14.37
C LEU A 362 -18.00 21.79 15.72
N GLU A 363 -18.82 21.89 16.77
CA GLU A 363 -18.40 22.34 18.09
C GLU A 363 -18.76 21.32 19.17
N GLY A 364 -17.77 20.91 19.97
CA GLY A 364 -18.02 20.21 21.24
C GLY A 364 -18.42 21.19 22.33
N TYR A 365 -19.52 20.89 23.03
CA TYR A 365 -19.98 21.66 24.18
C TYR A 365 -19.31 21.15 25.45
N GLY A 366 -18.17 21.71 25.81
CA GLY A 366 -17.44 21.33 27.02
C GLY A 366 -15.93 21.37 26.81
N LEU A 367 -15.20 20.65 27.67
CA LEU A 367 -13.78 20.41 27.46
C LEU A 367 -13.58 19.32 26.40
N PRO A 368 -12.46 19.33 25.65
CA PRO A 368 -12.21 18.35 24.60
C PRO A 368 -12.26 16.90 25.11
N ASP A 369 -11.77 16.65 26.33
CA ASP A 369 -11.81 15.31 26.94
C ASP A 369 -13.23 14.84 27.34
N ASP A 370 -14.19 15.75 27.46
CA ASP A 370 -15.59 15.41 27.77
C ASP A 370 -16.39 15.03 26.52
N VAL A 371 -15.92 15.44 25.33
CA VAL A 371 -16.60 15.19 24.04
C VAL A 371 -15.70 14.33 23.16
N VAL A 372 -15.83 13.02 23.29
CA VAL A 372 -14.99 12.04 22.63
C VAL A 372 -15.73 11.39 21.47
N ILE A 373 -15.14 11.40 20.28
CA ILE A 373 -15.64 10.67 19.11
C ILE A 373 -14.59 9.62 18.75
N GLU A 374 -14.96 8.35 18.93
CA GLU A 374 -14.14 7.18 18.63
C GLU A 374 -14.58 6.55 17.31
N LYS A 375 -13.64 6.38 16.38
CA LYS A 375 -13.87 5.60 15.15
C LYS A 375 -13.70 4.11 15.43
N LYS A 376 -14.71 3.32 15.10
CA LYS A 376 -14.60 1.86 14.94
C LYS A 376 -14.54 1.51 13.45
N GLY A 377 -13.97 0.35 13.16
CA GLY A 377 -13.86 -0.17 11.80
C GLY A 377 -12.49 0.05 11.14
N LYS A 378 -12.01 -1.01 10.46
CA LYS A 378 -10.74 -1.01 9.71
C LYS A 378 -10.95 -0.39 8.34
N GLY A 379 -10.00 0.44 7.88
CA GLY A 379 -9.81 0.70 6.44
C GLY A 379 -10.10 2.10 5.88
N ASP A 380 -10.93 2.93 6.52
CA ASP A 380 -11.34 4.24 5.94
C ASP A 380 -10.85 5.48 6.73
N ASN A 381 -10.80 6.66 6.09
CA ASN A 381 -10.62 7.99 6.71
C ASN A 381 -11.59 8.23 7.88
N PHE A 382 -11.21 9.07 8.85
CA PHE A 382 -12.15 9.47 9.90
C PHE A 382 -12.89 10.77 9.54
N PHE A 383 -12.17 11.84 9.21
CA PHE A 383 -12.74 13.10 8.75
C PHE A 383 -12.18 13.51 7.38
N ASP A 384 -13.06 13.64 6.40
CA ASP A 384 -12.75 14.15 5.06
C ASP A 384 -13.39 15.53 4.87
N CYS A 385 -12.55 16.56 4.75
CA CYS A 385 -12.96 17.95 4.65
C CYS A 385 -12.67 18.51 3.25
N SER A 386 -13.72 18.90 2.52
CA SER A 386 -13.62 19.55 1.21
C SER A 386 -14.41 20.86 1.09
N GLY A 387 -15.13 21.25 2.14
CA GLY A 387 -15.86 22.51 2.19
C GLY A 387 -14.97 23.75 2.18
N ALA A 388 -15.52 24.85 1.64
CA ALA A 388 -14.78 26.10 1.48
C ALA A 388 -14.25 26.68 2.81
N ASN A 389 -15.04 26.60 3.89
CA ASN A 389 -14.62 26.99 5.23
C ASN A 389 -15.26 26.10 6.30
N ILE A 390 -14.51 25.15 6.84
CA ILE A 390 -14.94 24.21 7.88
C ILE A 390 -14.28 24.61 9.20
N LYS A 391 -15.04 24.63 10.29
CA LYS A 391 -14.51 24.83 11.63
C LYS A 391 -14.83 23.64 12.52
N ILE A 392 -13.82 23.07 13.15
CA ILE A 392 -13.94 21.98 14.13
C ILE A 392 -13.30 22.45 15.43
N SER A 393 -14.05 22.41 16.54
CA SER A 393 -13.55 22.92 17.82
C SER A 393 -14.03 22.16 19.04
N ASN A 394 -13.19 22.11 20.09
CA ASN A 394 -13.50 21.52 21.41
C ASN A 394 -13.85 20.02 21.37
N LEU A 395 -13.15 19.22 20.56
CA LEU A 395 -13.43 17.79 20.40
C LEU A 395 -12.18 16.94 20.60
N LYS A 396 -12.39 15.73 21.12
CA LYS A 396 -11.38 14.67 21.11
C LYS A 396 -11.74 13.61 20.08
N LEU A 397 -10.86 13.42 19.10
CA LEU A 397 -11.00 12.42 18.05
C LEU A 397 -10.03 11.27 18.36
N VAL A 398 -10.56 10.04 18.40
CA VAL A 398 -9.79 8.84 18.67
C VAL A 398 -9.97 7.86 17.52
N GLN A 399 -8.85 7.39 16.98
CA GLN A 399 -8.81 6.46 15.87
C GLN A 399 -8.13 5.15 16.28
N HIS A 400 -8.74 4.02 15.91
CA HIS A 400 -8.21 2.66 16.14
C HIS A 400 -8.22 1.86 14.83
N ASP A 401 -7.18 1.06 14.61
CA ASP A 401 -7.00 0.13 13.48
C ASP A 401 -7.28 0.75 12.09
N ALA A 402 -6.97 2.03 11.93
CA ALA A 402 -7.17 2.73 10.67
C ALA A 402 -6.02 2.53 9.70
N VAL A 403 -6.27 2.84 8.42
CA VAL A 403 -5.27 2.78 7.34
C VAL A 403 -4.91 4.18 6.86
N GLU A 404 -5.89 5.07 6.83
CA GLU A 404 -5.69 6.48 6.51
C GLU A 404 -5.72 7.36 7.76
N GLY A 405 -5.40 8.65 7.59
CA GLY A 405 -5.24 9.57 8.71
C GLY A 405 -6.54 9.98 9.41
N ILE A 406 -6.40 10.70 10.53
CA ILE A 406 -7.55 11.14 11.34
C ILE A 406 -8.34 12.25 10.66
N LEU A 407 -7.67 13.14 9.93
CA LEU A 407 -8.26 14.26 9.23
C LEU A 407 -7.54 14.50 7.90
N ASN A 408 -8.28 14.50 6.81
CA ASN A 408 -7.78 14.78 5.49
C ASN A 408 -8.48 16.02 4.91
N VAL A 409 -7.69 17.04 4.55
CA VAL A 409 -8.17 18.29 3.98
C VAL A 409 -7.90 18.27 2.49
N HIS A 410 -8.95 18.04 1.71
CA HIS A 410 -8.87 17.96 0.25
C HIS A 410 -8.89 19.34 -0.42
N HIS A 411 -9.82 20.21 0.00
CA HIS A 411 -10.04 21.52 -0.59
C HIS A 411 -10.56 22.51 0.45
N GLY A 412 -10.38 23.80 0.17
CA GLY A 412 -10.87 24.87 1.03
C GLY A 412 -10.06 25.04 2.31
N LYS A 413 -10.66 25.73 3.29
CA LYS A 413 -10.02 26.05 4.56
C LYS A 413 -10.63 25.25 5.69
N THR A 414 -9.81 24.50 6.41
CA THR A 414 -10.23 23.80 7.64
C THR A 414 -9.55 24.40 8.85
N THR A 415 -10.35 24.82 9.84
CA THR A 415 -9.88 25.38 11.11
C THR A 415 -10.11 24.38 12.24
N LEU A 416 -9.03 23.94 12.89
CA LEU A 416 -9.05 23.15 14.11
C LEU A 416 -8.70 24.04 15.31
N GLU A 417 -9.54 24.08 16.33
CA GLU A 417 -9.34 24.91 17.51
C GLU A 417 -9.64 24.14 18.80
N ASN A 418 -8.67 24.04 19.70
CA ASN A 418 -8.82 23.35 20.98
C ASN A 418 -9.29 21.89 20.80
N CYS A 419 -8.66 21.14 19.90
CA CYS A 419 -8.97 19.74 19.64
C CYS A 419 -7.84 18.82 20.12
N VAL A 420 -8.21 17.59 20.47
CA VAL A 420 -7.26 16.53 20.85
C VAL A 420 -7.38 15.38 19.84
N LEU A 421 -6.29 15.04 19.16
CA LEU A 421 -6.26 14.06 18.08
C LEU A 421 -5.37 12.88 18.49
N GLN A 422 -5.99 11.77 18.85
CA GLN A 422 -5.31 10.50 19.12
C GLN A 422 -5.32 9.66 17.85
N CYS A 423 -4.20 9.69 17.14
CA CYS A 423 -4.03 9.08 15.82
C CYS A 423 -3.32 7.73 15.97
N GLU A 424 -3.52 6.82 15.02
CA GLU A 424 -2.76 5.57 14.97
C GLU A 424 -1.86 5.48 13.74
N THR A 425 -2.31 5.95 12.57
CA THR A 425 -1.52 5.96 11.32
C THR A 425 -0.89 7.33 11.10
N THR A 426 -1.38 8.11 10.13
CA THR A 426 -1.03 9.50 9.91
C THR A 426 -2.00 10.38 10.71
N GLY A 427 -1.54 11.51 11.24
CA GLY A 427 -2.44 12.44 11.92
C GLY A 427 -3.29 13.23 10.94
N ILE A 428 -2.85 14.42 10.55
CA ILE A 428 -3.56 15.29 9.61
C ILE A 428 -2.87 15.29 8.26
N THR A 429 -3.62 15.15 7.16
CA THR A 429 -3.11 15.30 5.79
C THR A 429 -3.71 16.52 5.12
N VAL A 430 -2.87 17.42 4.62
CA VAL A 430 -3.26 18.63 3.88
C VAL A 430 -2.88 18.46 2.42
N ARG A 431 -3.88 18.36 1.54
CA ARG A 431 -3.70 18.14 0.10
C ARG A 431 -3.38 19.42 -0.66
N THR A 432 -2.99 19.26 -1.91
CA THR A 432 -2.67 20.34 -2.83
C THR A 432 -3.80 21.37 -2.91
N SER A 433 -3.47 22.66 -2.79
CA SER A 433 -4.42 23.78 -2.79
C SER A 433 -5.41 23.85 -1.61
N ALA A 434 -5.22 23.07 -0.55
CA ALA A 434 -5.98 23.18 0.70
C ALA A 434 -5.30 24.11 1.72
N GLU A 435 -6.09 24.69 2.64
CA GLU A 435 -5.62 25.50 3.77
C GLU A 435 -5.99 24.85 5.11
N LEU A 436 -5.00 24.61 5.97
CA LEU A 436 -5.19 24.16 7.35
C LEU A 436 -4.81 25.27 8.33
N LEU A 437 -5.68 25.53 9.31
CA LEU A 437 -5.41 26.39 10.46
C LEU A 437 -5.64 25.61 11.74
N MET A 438 -4.57 25.20 12.41
CA MET A 438 -4.64 24.45 13.67
C MET A 438 -4.18 25.34 14.83
N LYS A 439 -5.01 25.47 15.88
CA LYS A 439 -4.74 26.31 17.05
C LYS A 439 -5.01 25.59 18.36
N ASN A 440 -4.12 25.78 19.34
CA ASN A 440 -4.29 25.29 20.72
C ASN A 440 -4.70 23.79 20.78
N SER A 441 -4.22 22.98 19.85
CA SER A 441 -4.65 21.59 19.69
C SER A 441 -3.49 20.63 19.90
N ASP A 442 -3.79 19.43 20.37
CA ASP A 442 -2.80 18.39 20.65
C ASP A 442 -2.99 17.20 19.71
N LEU A 443 -1.91 16.73 19.09
CA LEU A 443 -1.88 15.60 18.17
C LEU A 443 -0.82 14.59 18.61
N TYR A 444 -1.23 13.33 18.80
CA TYR A 444 -0.32 12.29 19.25
C TYR A 444 -0.67 10.86 18.82
N GLY A 445 0.32 9.99 18.91
CA GLY A 445 0.17 8.54 18.71
C GLY A 445 0.34 8.06 17.26
N ALA A 446 0.59 8.95 16.32
CA ALA A 446 0.69 8.62 14.90
C ALA A 446 1.90 7.72 14.60
N LYS A 447 1.70 6.49 14.12
CA LYS A 447 2.76 5.60 13.61
C LYS A 447 3.41 6.12 12.32
N GLY A 448 2.75 7.06 11.64
CA GLY A 448 3.24 7.83 10.49
C GLY A 448 3.66 9.25 10.89
N ALA A 449 3.46 10.20 9.97
CA ALA A 449 3.68 11.61 10.28
C ALA A 449 2.50 12.19 11.07
N GLY A 450 2.78 13.08 12.02
CA GLY A 450 1.74 13.80 12.75
C GLY A 450 0.95 14.73 11.83
N VAL A 451 1.65 15.56 11.04
CA VAL A 451 1.02 16.42 10.01
C VAL A 451 1.74 16.24 8.69
N GLU A 452 1.02 15.86 7.63
CA GLU A 452 1.52 15.75 6.26
C GLU A 452 1.03 16.92 5.40
N ILE A 453 1.96 17.62 4.76
CA ILE A 453 1.70 18.82 3.96
C ILE A 453 2.13 18.55 2.52
N TYR A 454 1.19 18.62 1.57
CA TYR A 454 1.45 18.44 0.14
C TYR A 454 1.82 19.76 -0.56
N PRO A 455 2.44 19.71 -1.77
CA PRO A 455 2.76 20.91 -2.55
C PRO A 455 1.55 21.81 -2.78
N GLY A 456 1.75 23.13 -2.91
CA GLY A 456 0.68 24.10 -3.19
C GLY A 456 -0.34 24.33 -2.05
N SER A 457 -0.17 23.69 -0.90
CA SER A 457 -1.05 23.85 0.27
C SER A 457 -0.61 25.00 1.18
N ALA A 458 -1.49 25.46 2.06
CA ALA A 458 -1.19 26.42 3.11
C ALA A 458 -1.48 25.82 4.49
N CYS A 459 -0.50 25.85 5.40
CA CYS A 459 -0.66 25.27 6.73
C CYS A 459 -0.19 26.25 7.81
N THR A 460 -1.08 26.58 8.75
CA THR A 460 -0.80 27.48 9.88
C THR A 460 -1.00 26.73 11.20
N LEU A 461 0.08 26.53 11.93
CA LEU A 461 0.11 25.85 13.22
C LEU A 461 0.43 26.86 14.33
N LEU A 462 -0.49 27.11 15.26
CA LEU A 462 -0.33 28.04 16.38
C LEU A 462 -0.55 27.34 17.73
N TYR A 463 0.44 27.38 18.63
CA TYR A 463 0.31 26.88 20.01
C TYR A 463 -0.14 25.41 20.12
N ASN A 464 0.26 24.56 19.16
CA ASN A 464 -0.13 23.15 19.14
C ASN A 464 0.94 22.25 19.79
N GLY A 465 0.51 21.14 20.38
CA GLY A 465 1.38 20.03 20.78
C GLY A 465 1.38 18.92 19.73
N ILE A 466 2.54 18.57 19.16
CA ILE A 466 2.67 17.44 18.23
C ILE A 466 3.72 16.48 18.78
N HIS A 467 3.30 15.31 19.25
CA HIS A 467 4.20 14.44 20.01
C HIS A 467 3.89 12.95 19.93
N HIS A 468 4.89 12.11 20.25
CA HIS A 468 4.76 10.66 20.18
C HIS A 468 4.30 10.17 18.79
N CYS A 469 4.79 10.83 17.74
CA CYS A 469 4.58 10.43 16.34
C CYS A 469 5.89 9.84 15.77
N LYS A 470 5.82 9.11 14.66
CA LYS A 470 7.05 8.66 13.97
C LYS A 470 7.82 9.84 13.42
N GLU A 471 7.17 10.73 12.68
CA GLU A 471 7.71 12.03 12.28
C GLU A 471 6.73 13.12 12.75
N GLY A 472 7.22 14.29 13.19
CA GLY A 472 6.33 15.35 13.70
C GLY A 472 5.51 16.00 12.57
N VAL A 473 6.19 16.79 11.73
CA VAL A 473 5.60 17.44 10.53
C VAL A 473 6.38 16.98 9.31
N LEU A 474 5.69 16.42 8.32
CA LEU A 474 6.26 15.95 7.05
C LEU A 474 5.77 16.85 5.91
N VAL A 475 6.71 17.51 5.25
CA VAL A 475 6.46 18.40 4.13
C VAL A 475 6.90 17.72 2.85
N LYS A 476 5.98 17.45 1.94
CA LYS A 476 6.25 16.86 0.64
C LYS A 476 6.36 17.98 -0.40
N ASN A 477 7.49 18.05 -1.10
CA ASN A 477 7.74 18.99 -2.18
C ASN A 477 8.11 18.22 -3.45
N PHE A 478 7.08 17.72 -4.15
CA PHE A 478 7.24 17.10 -5.47
C PHE A 478 7.26 18.22 -6.52
N LEU A 479 8.35 18.34 -7.28
CA LEU A 479 8.49 19.31 -8.36
C LEU A 479 7.71 18.82 -9.59
N ASP A 480 6.39 19.06 -9.63
CA ASP A 480 5.68 19.17 -10.92
C ASP A 480 5.54 20.67 -11.23
N GLU A 481 5.88 21.08 -12.45
CA GLU A 481 5.94 22.49 -12.90
C GLU A 481 4.61 23.27 -12.73
N ASP A 482 3.51 22.58 -12.40
CA ASP A 482 2.17 23.15 -12.23
C ASP A 482 1.82 23.58 -10.79
N TYR A 483 2.58 23.17 -9.76
CA TYR A 483 2.24 23.43 -8.36
C TYR A 483 3.29 24.27 -7.62
N GLY A 484 2.85 25.37 -6.99
CA GLY A 484 3.73 26.21 -6.17
C GLY A 484 4.20 25.54 -4.88
N ALA A 485 5.28 26.05 -4.27
CA ALA A 485 5.74 25.58 -2.96
C ALA A 485 4.65 25.75 -1.88
N PRO A 486 4.53 24.82 -0.91
CA PRO A 486 3.57 24.96 0.17
C PRO A 486 3.93 26.14 1.08
N LYS A 487 2.94 26.77 1.71
CA LYS A 487 3.11 27.91 2.62
C LYS A 487 2.88 27.50 4.05
N ILE A 488 3.93 27.50 4.87
CA ILE A 488 3.89 26.97 6.24
C ILE A 488 4.15 28.11 7.23
N THR A 489 3.26 28.26 8.20
CA THR A 489 3.41 29.17 9.34
C THR A 489 3.38 28.37 10.63
N MET A 490 4.41 28.49 11.46
CA MET A 490 4.52 27.78 12.74
C MET A 490 4.84 28.76 13.85
N VAL A 491 3.93 28.94 14.81
CA VAL A 491 4.13 29.87 15.93
C VAL A 491 3.85 29.18 17.26
N ASN A 492 4.81 29.21 18.18
CA ASN A 492 4.69 28.72 19.56
C ASN A 492 4.24 27.25 19.70
N ASN A 493 4.54 26.39 18.73
CA ASN A 493 4.21 24.96 18.80
C ASN A 493 5.24 24.19 19.65
N MET A 494 4.80 23.12 20.29
CA MET A 494 5.63 22.17 21.03
C MET A 494 5.69 20.85 20.28
N ILE A 495 6.82 20.55 19.63
CA ILE A 495 7.01 19.35 18.83
C ILE A 495 8.03 18.45 19.52
N HIS A 496 7.57 17.36 20.15
CA HIS A 496 8.44 16.59 21.05
C HIS A 496 8.19 15.08 21.08
N ASN A 497 9.14 14.31 21.61
CA ASN A 497 9.03 12.85 21.78
C ASN A 497 8.67 12.10 20.48
N ASN A 498 9.07 12.61 19.31
CA ASN A 498 8.85 11.91 18.05
C ASN A 498 10.01 10.93 17.80
N GLU A 499 9.74 9.76 17.20
CA GLU A 499 10.78 8.74 16.95
C GLU A 499 11.83 9.22 15.94
N GLY A 500 11.40 9.99 14.95
CA GLY A 500 12.18 10.59 13.88
C GLY A 500 12.53 12.05 14.16
N TYR A 501 12.35 12.90 13.15
CA TYR A 501 12.58 14.33 13.22
C TYR A 501 11.31 15.10 13.64
N GLY A 502 11.52 16.30 14.18
CA GLY A 502 10.42 17.23 14.46
C GLY A 502 9.75 17.76 13.20
N VAL A 503 10.53 18.21 12.22
CA VAL A 503 10.08 18.62 10.89
C VAL A 503 10.95 17.93 9.83
N VAL A 504 10.30 17.39 8.81
CA VAL A 504 10.93 16.70 7.70
C VAL A 504 10.51 17.35 6.40
N LEU A 505 11.46 17.64 5.53
CA LEU A 505 11.20 18.04 4.15
C LEU A 505 11.62 16.94 3.19
N VAL A 506 10.70 16.54 2.31
CA VAL A 506 10.94 15.59 1.23
C VAL A 506 11.03 16.38 -0.07
N ARG A 507 12.17 16.35 -0.76
CA ARG A 507 12.38 17.04 -2.04
C ARG A 507 13.20 16.16 -3.00
N PRO A 508 13.00 16.28 -4.33
CA PRO A 508 13.84 15.56 -5.29
C PRO A 508 15.30 16.03 -5.21
N ALA A 509 16.24 15.12 -5.46
CA ALA A 509 17.65 15.48 -5.56
C ALA A 509 17.92 16.35 -6.79
N MET A 510 18.39 17.59 -6.60
CA MET A 510 18.77 18.48 -7.72
C MET A 510 20.17 18.11 -8.24
N PRO A 511 20.40 18.13 -9.57
CA PRO A 511 21.70 17.76 -10.16
C PRO A 511 22.91 18.54 -9.62
N SER A 512 22.71 19.78 -9.16
CA SER A 512 23.76 20.64 -8.61
C SER A 512 24.25 20.23 -7.21
N GLU A 513 23.43 19.53 -6.43
CA GLU A 513 23.78 19.10 -5.07
C GLU A 513 24.56 17.77 -5.04
N MET A 514 24.56 17.03 -6.16
CA MET A 514 25.47 15.90 -6.37
C MET A 514 26.92 16.35 -6.62
N GLU A 515 27.16 17.57 -7.12
CA GLU A 515 28.53 18.08 -7.33
C GLU A 515 29.18 18.54 -6.01
N ASP A 516 28.44 19.19 -5.11
CA ASP A 516 28.98 19.67 -3.83
C ASP A 516 29.29 18.54 -2.83
N ALA A 517 28.57 17.41 -2.89
CA ALA A 517 28.92 16.20 -2.14
C ALA A 517 30.28 15.60 -2.58
N SER A 518 30.72 15.87 -3.82
CA SER A 518 32.03 15.47 -4.33
C SER A 518 33.14 16.48 -4.01
N ALA A 519 32.80 17.75 -3.84
CA ALA A 519 33.73 18.85 -3.59
C ALA A 519 34.21 18.93 -2.13
N GLN A 520 33.41 18.45 -1.16
CA GLN A 520 33.81 18.43 0.26
C GLN A 520 34.83 17.31 0.59
N LYS A 521 35.19 16.45 -0.37
CA LYS A 521 36.17 15.35 -0.20
C LYS A 521 37.61 15.71 -0.57
N ASN A 522 37.87 16.88 -1.16
CA ASN A 522 39.20 17.26 -1.66
C ASN A 522 39.76 18.53 -1.01
N LYS A 523 39.88 18.54 0.33
CA LYS A 523 40.88 19.35 1.03
C LYS A 523 41.78 18.43 1.85
N GLY A 524 42.69 17.76 1.15
CA GLY A 524 43.67 16.87 1.73
C GLY A 524 44.58 16.23 0.68
N ILE A 525 45.60 17.00 0.28
CA ILE A 525 46.85 16.57 -0.36
C ILE A 525 46.89 16.64 -1.90
N PHE A 526 47.55 17.72 -2.31
CA PHE A 526 48.00 18.10 -3.63
C PHE A 526 49.16 17.21 -4.12
N LEU A 527 49.19 16.99 -5.42
CA LEU A 527 50.19 16.25 -6.20
C LEU A 527 51.62 16.79 -6.04
N PHE A 528 52.60 15.87 -5.96
CA PHE A 528 53.92 16.07 -6.55
C PHE A 528 54.27 14.84 -7.38
N LEU A 529 54.20 14.99 -8.70
CA LEU A 529 54.94 14.18 -9.66
C LEU A 529 55.94 15.14 -10.29
N GLU A 530 57.23 15.00 -9.97
CA GLU A 530 58.28 15.47 -10.88
C GLU A 530 59.57 14.67 -10.70
N GLU A 531 59.93 14.01 -11.80
CA GLU A 531 61.26 13.85 -12.40
C GLU A 531 62.45 13.26 -11.61
N THR A 532 63.01 12.19 -12.18
CA THR A 532 64.36 11.69 -11.90
C THR A 532 65.45 12.57 -12.52
N PRO A 533 66.62 12.72 -11.86
CA PRO A 533 67.87 12.50 -12.60
C PRO A 533 69.01 11.77 -11.84
N LYS A 534 70.00 11.41 -12.66
CA LYS A 534 71.23 10.62 -12.48
C LYS A 534 72.21 11.03 -11.36
N THR A 535 72.83 10.01 -10.74
CA THR A 535 74.23 9.84 -10.24
C THR A 535 75.04 11.06 -9.74
N ARG A 536 75.63 10.96 -8.54
CA ARG A 536 77.02 10.48 -8.25
C ARG A 536 77.56 11.05 -6.91
N ASN A 537 78.20 10.17 -6.14
CA ASN A 537 79.03 10.36 -4.94
C ASN A 537 79.74 11.72 -4.76
N THR A 538 79.81 12.22 -3.52
CA THR A 538 81.08 12.53 -2.84
C THR A 538 80.92 12.48 -1.31
N GLN A 539 81.98 12.00 -0.65
CA GLN A 539 82.10 11.61 0.76
C GLN A 539 82.81 12.74 1.58
N PRO A 540 83.26 12.55 2.84
CA PRO A 540 82.90 13.32 4.05
C PRO A 540 84.09 14.20 4.57
N PRO A 541 84.27 14.63 5.86
CA PRO A 541 84.47 13.76 7.06
C PRO A 541 84.05 14.29 8.47
N GLN A 542 83.77 13.31 9.36
CA GLN A 542 84.20 13.09 10.77
C GLN A 542 84.12 14.19 11.86
N ALA A 543 83.57 13.87 13.05
CA ALA A 543 84.29 13.30 14.22
C ALA A 543 83.43 13.23 15.52
N GLY A 544 83.69 12.21 16.36
CA GLY A 544 83.36 12.09 17.80
C GLY A 544 82.09 11.28 18.12
N ASP A 545 82.19 10.00 18.53
CA ASP A 545 82.37 9.49 19.92
C ASP A 545 81.05 9.54 20.73
N GLU A 546 80.61 8.57 21.54
CA GLU A 546 80.92 7.17 21.87
C GLU A 546 79.82 6.74 22.88
N ALA A 547 79.49 5.44 22.97
CA ALA A 547 78.89 4.74 24.13
C ALA A 547 77.45 5.12 24.61
N ALA A 548 76.62 4.29 25.26
CA ALA A 548 76.48 2.85 25.49
C ALA A 548 75.15 2.64 26.26
N CYS A 549 74.36 1.64 25.86
CA CYS A 549 73.80 0.54 26.67
C CYS A 549 73.07 0.74 28.02
N ALA A 550 72.07 -0.14 28.17
CA ALA A 550 71.61 -0.84 29.38
C ALA A 550 70.58 -0.12 30.27
N GLU A 551 69.37 -0.70 30.35
CA GLU A 551 68.83 -1.48 31.49
C GLU A 551 68.30 -0.58 32.61
N GLY A 552 67.15 -0.79 33.24
CA GLY A 552 66.16 -1.85 33.18
C GLY A 552 65.15 -1.66 34.34
N SER A 553 64.17 -2.56 34.40
CA SER A 553 63.40 -2.93 35.61
C SER A 553 62.44 -1.87 36.19
N ARG A 554 61.37 -2.19 36.91
CA ARG A 554 60.51 -3.36 37.18
C ARG A 554 59.37 -2.80 38.05
N GLN A 555 58.17 -3.35 37.92
CA GLN A 555 57.16 -3.66 38.96
C GLN A 555 55.75 -3.36 38.43
N ALA A 556 55.01 -4.38 37.95
CA ALA A 556 54.36 -5.45 38.70
C ALA A 556 52.96 -5.03 39.18
N GLN A 557 51.97 -5.65 38.52
CA GLN A 557 50.58 -5.87 38.93
C GLN A 557 50.53 -6.70 40.24
N PRO A 558 49.35 -7.04 40.82
CA PRO A 558 48.47 -8.10 40.29
C PRO A 558 46.99 -7.75 40.46
N GLY A 559 45.98 -8.43 39.92
CA GLY A 559 45.72 -9.77 39.35
C GLY A 559 44.18 -9.90 39.35
N CYS A 560 43.48 -10.88 38.79
CA CYS A 560 43.77 -12.19 38.22
C CYS A 560 42.41 -12.67 37.65
N VAL A 561 42.34 -13.24 36.43
CA VAL A 561 42.17 -14.70 36.13
C VAL A 561 40.72 -15.02 35.71
N THR A 562 40.38 -15.77 34.66
CA THR A 562 41.01 -16.52 33.52
C THR A 562 39.84 -16.91 32.59
N ASP A 563 39.89 -16.83 31.26
CA ASP A 563 40.56 -17.70 30.26
C ASP A 563 40.18 -19.18 30.27
N GLU A 564 39.74 -19.70 29.10
CA GLU A 564 40.25 -20.95 28.52
C GLU A 564 39.90 -21.09 27.02
N LEU A 565 40.89 -21.52 26.25
CA LEU A 565 40.95 -21.68 24.80
C LEU A 565 41.93 -22.86 24.55
N GLU A 566 41.55 -23.87 23.76
CA GLU A 566 42.43 -24.98 23.28
C GLU A 566 41.93 -25.35 21.86
N LEU A 567 42.62 -25.13 20.73
CA LEU A 567 43.88 -25.60 20.12
C LEU A 567 43.87 -26.96 19.39
N CYS A 568 44.46 -26.91 18.18
CA CYS A 568 44.48 -27.81 17.02
C CYS A 568 45.24 -29.15 17.11
N LYS A 569 44.95 -30.08 16.17
CA LYS A 569 45.91 -30.81 15.25
C LYS A 569 45.17 -31.87 14.40
N ARG A 570 45.05 -31.72 13.07
CA ARG A 570 45.91 -32.11 11.90
C ARG A 570 45.98 -33.61 11.58
N ALA A 571 45.46 -33.98 10.40
CA ALA A 571 46.00 -35.04 9.52
C ALA A 571 45.62 -34.75 8.04
N GLU A 572 46.65 -34.78 7.19
CA GLU A 572 46.71 -34.81 5.71
C GLU A 572 46.13 -36.15 5.18
N THR A 573 45.66 -36.42 3.95
CA THR A 573 45.66 -35.85 2.58
C THR A 573 44.63 -36.67 1.77
N SER A 574 43.90 -36.08 0.84
CA SER A 574 43.57 -36.70 -0.47
C SER A 574 42.89 -35.65 -1.36
N GLU A 575 43.45 -35.47 -2.54
CA GLU A 575 42.96 -34.62 -3.63
C GLU A 575 41.57 -35.07 -4.12
N GLN A 576 40.93 -34.17 -4.87
CA GLN A 576 39.64 -34.25 -5.59
C GLN A 576 38.40 -33.81 -4.80
N THR A 577 38.16 -32.49 -4.83
CA THR A 577 36.90 -31.87 -5.31
C THR A 577 36.97 -30.35 -5.09
N GLU A 578 37.74 -29.66 -5.93
CA GLU A 578 37.44 -28.25 -6.24
C GLU A 578 36.07 -28.21 -6.92
N SER A 579 35.05 -27.65 -6.26
CA SER A 579 33.91 -26.96 -6.90
C SER A 579 32.83 -26.50 -5.91
N ASN A 580 32.66 -27.16 -4.74
CA ASN A 580 31.48 -26.88 -3.89
C ASN A 580 31.70 -25.86 -2.76
N SER A 581 32.95 -25.53 -2.40
CA SER A 581 33.24 -24.47 -1.41
C SER A 581 33.22 -23.06 -2.02
N GLU A 582 33.43 -22.95 -3.34
CA GLU A 582 33.37 -21.66 -4.04
C GLU A 582 31.93 -21.22 -4.28
N ILE A 583 31.00 -22.14 -4.56
CA ILE A 583 29.57 -21.82 -4.75
C ILE A 583 28.90 -21.42 -3.43
N ALA A 584 29.23 -22.09 -2.32
CA ALA A 584 28.73 -21.71 -0.99
C ALA A 584 29.28 -20.35 -0.51
N ASN A 585 30.53 -20.03 -0.86
CA ASN A 585 31.12 -18.72 -0.58
C ASN A 585 30.62 -17.63 -1.56
N LEU A 586 30.30 -17.99 -2.81
CA LEU A 586 29.63 -17.12 -3.78
C LEU A 586 28.19 -16.83 -3.40
N LEU A 587 27.44 -17.80 -2.85
CA LEU A 587 26.06 -17.60 -2.37
C LEU A 587 26.04 -16.81 -1.06
N ARG A 588 26.99 -17.01 -0.15
CA ARG A 588 27.16 -16.13 1.03
C ARG A 588 27.61 -14.72 0.63
N ALA A 589 28.47 -14.58 -0.38
CA ALA A 589 28.88 -13.29 -0.93
C ALA A 589 27.79 -12.63 -1.78
N ALA A 590 26.91 -13.38 -2.43
CA ALA A 590 25.77 -12.91 -3.23
C ALA A 590 24.58 -12.52 -2.35
N SER A 591 24.34 -13.26 -1.26
CA SER A 591 23.36 -12.91 -0.22
C SER A 591 23.85 -11.75 0.64
N ALA A 592 25.15 -11.69 0.98
CA ALA A 592 25.75 -10.51 1.59
C ALA A 592 25.81 -9.31 0.64
N LYS A 593 26.00 -9.53 -0.68
CA LYS A 593 25.83 -8.49 -1.70
C LYS A 593 24.38 -8.06 -1.76
N GLN A 594 23.38 -8.93 -1.96
CA GLN A 594 21.96 -8.55 -2.01
C GLN A 594 21.45 -7.91 -0.72
N CYS A 595 21.87 -8.35 0.47
CA CYS A 595 21.59 -7.64 1.73
C CYS A 595 22.36 -6.32 1.83
N GLN A 596 23.57 -6.21 1.27
CA GLN A 596 24.25 -4.93 1.08
C GLN A 596 23.67 -4.12 -0.08
N THR A 597 22.97 -4.66 -1.07
CA THR A 597 22.33 -3.94 -2.19
C THR A 597 20.94 -3.51 -1.78
N HIS A 598 20.26 -4.24 -0.90
CA HIS A 598 19.03 -3.82 -0.23
C HIS A 598 19.34 -2.85 0.90
N LYS A 599 20.39 -3.09 1.72
CA LYS A 599 20.90 -2.05 2.63
C LYS A 599 21.49 -0.88 1.88
N LYS A 600 22.10 -1.05 0.70
CA LYS A 600 22.59 0.06 -0.16
C LYS A 600 21.49 0.74 -0.95
N ARG A 601 20.38 0.09 -1.32
CA ARG A 601 19.21 0.76 -1.90
C ARG A 601 18.40 1.49 -0.84
N LEU A 602 18.35 0.98 0.40
CA LEU A 602 17.82 1.70 1.57
C LEU A 602 18.81 2.74 2.13
N SER A 603 20.12 2.59 1.89
CA SER A 603 21.15 3.60 2.21
C SER A 603 21.58 4.44 1.00
N GLN A 604 20.85 4.35 -0.11
CA GLN A 604 20.95 5.24 -1.29
C GLN A 604 19.81 6.27 -1.30
N LEU A 605 18.95 6.26 -0.29
CA LEU A 605 18.27 7.48 0.15
C LEU A 605 19.34 8.29 0.89
N GLU A 606 19.96 9.24 0.17
CA GLU A 606 20.92 10.17 0.74
C GLU A 606 20.21 11.03 1.79
N LEU A 607 20.33 10.60 3.05
CA LEU A 607 20.05 11.40 4.23
C LEU A 607 21.20 12.41 4.38
N THR A 608 21.00 13.62 3.90
CA THR A 608 21.94 14.73 4.09
C THR A 608 21.41 15.72 5.11
N GLU A 609 22.23 15.86 6.15
CA GLU A 609 22.39 16.98 7.07
C GLU A 609 21.19 17.42 7.94
N THR A 610 21.44 17.49 9.25
CA THR A 610 20.71 18.38 10.15
C THR A 610 21.01 19.81 9.70
N ASP A 611 20.21 20.33 8.78
CA ASP A 611 20.37 21.69 8.30
C ASP A 611 19.49 22.65 9.11
N ASP A 612 20.14 23.46 9.96
CA ASP A 612 19.49 24.55 10.69
C ASP A 612 18.94 25.64 9.72
N ASN A 613 19.28 25.60 8.43
CA ASN A 613 18.71 26.47 7.39
C ASN A 613 17.39 25.97 6.79
N LEU A 614 16.83 24.83 7.20
CA LEU A 614 15.54 24.35 6.66
C LEU A 614 14.42 25.41 6.78
N MET A 615 14.42 26.15 7.89
CA MET A 615 13.42 27.20 8.17
C MET A 615 13.64 28.49 7.35
N SER A 616 14.71 28.58 6.56
CA SER A 616 15.01 29.73 5.70
C SER A 616 14.48 29.58 4.27
N GLN A 617 13.90 28.43 3.93
CA GLN A 617 13.32 28.17 2.62
C GLN A 617 12.03 28.99 2.41
N GLU A 618 11.77 29.45 1.18
CA GLU A 618 10.62 30.30 0.81
C GLU A 618 9.25 29.72 1.21
N MET A 619 9.19 28.40 1.45
CA MET A 619 7.99 27.70 1.90
C MET A 619 7.59 28.01 3.36
N PHE A 620 8.53 28.42 4.21
CA PHE A 620 8.25 28.79 5.60
C PHE A 620 8.01 30.30 5.69
N VAL A 621 6.74 30.68 5.79
CA VAL A 621 6.31 32.09 5.79
C VAL A 621 6.61 32.76 7.13
N SER A 622 6.43 32.06 8.25
CA SER A 622 6.76 32.56 9.59
C SER A 622 7.01 31.39 10.55
N VAL A 623 8.11 31.47 11.29
CA VAL A 623 8.53 30.47 12.28
C VAL A 623 8.96 31.19 13.55
N GLU A 624 8.14 31.17 14.59
CA GLU A 624 8.38 31.95 15.81
C GLU A 624 8.09 31.15 17.08
N GLY A 625 9.01 31.14 18.05
CA GLY A 625 8.77 30.60 19.39
C GLY A 625 8.47 29.09 19.50
N ASN A 626 8.65 28.32 18.43
CA ASN A 626 8.47 26.86 18.44
C ASN A 626 9.54 26.17 19.29
N GLN A 627 9.14 25.13 20.02
CA GLN A 627 10.01 24.33 20.87
C GLN A 627 10.10 22.90 20.34
N PHE A 628 11.32 22.41 20.14
CA PHE A 628 11.61 21.05 19.74
C PHE A 628 12.37 20.33 20.86
N LYS A 629 11.85 19.20 21.35
CA LYS A 629 12.45 18.47 22.48
C LYS A 629 12.38 16.97 22.27
N TRP A 630 13.45 16.25 22.61
CA TRP A 630 13.45 14.78 22.68
C TRP A 630 12.95 14.07 21.40
N ASN A 631 13.21 14.65 20.22
CA ASN A 631 12.96 13.99 18.94
C ASN A 631 14.17 13.08 18.60
N GLY A 632 13.91 11.84 18.19
CA GLY A 632 14.91 10.78 18.12
C GLY A 632 16.03 11.00 17.09
N LYS A 633 15.71 11.60 15.94
CA LYS A 633 16.69 11.86 14.86
C LYS A 633 17.14 13.32 14.75
N GLY A 634 16.50 14.24 15.47
CA GLY A 634 16.81 15.66 15.47
C GLY A 634 15.58 16.55 15.31
N ASN A 635 15.80 17.87 15.24
CA ASN A 635 14.70 18.82 15.08
C ASN A 635 14.24 18.93 13.62
N PHE A 636 15.19 18.90 12.68
CA PHE A 636 14.98 19.10 11.26
C PHE A 636 15.68 18.00 10.46
N GLY A 637 15.04 17.52 9.40
CA GLY A 637 15.62 16.55 8.47
C GLY A 637 15.18 16.80 7.03
N ILE A 638 16.06 16.52 6.08
CA ILE A 638 15.76 16.55 4.64
C ILE A 638 15.86 15.12 4.11
N PHE A 639 14.83 14.66 3.41
CA PHE A 639 14.87 13.43 2.65
C PHE A 639 14.90 13.76 1.16
N LEU A 640 15.96 13.27 0.51
CA LEU A 640 16.09 13.28 -0.93
C LEU A 640 15.63 11.94 -1.49
N PHE A 641 14.91 11.95 -2.61
CA PHE A 641 14.49 10.74 -3.32
C PHE A 641 14.74 10.87 -4.82
#